data_AF-A0A3P3RBY2-F1
#
_entry.id   AF-A0A3P3RBY2-F1
#
_cell.length_a   1.000
_cell.length_b   1.000
_cell.length_c   1.000
_cell.angle_alpha   90.00
_cell.angle_beta   90.00
_cell.angle_gamma   90.00
#
_symmetry.space_group_name_H-M   'P 1'
#
loop_
_entity.id
_entity.type
_entity.pdbx_description
1 polymer ?
#
loop_
_entity_poly.entity_id
_entity_poly.type
_entity_poly.pdbx_seq_one_letter_code
_entity_poly.pdbx_strand_id
1 'polypeptide(L)'
;MESEVDTSILNSVNIKRFTKSVLEEYGAEIDRSNSAKWEVTFPGELSRRLDRDHGTLVFDAADRELGSGDLLVQPGTTVFSTLLNLVQQPGSIGRLRLTEDTLQVNPPTVLQESDLTVEITDFSERTSDVALAFHFRAQFETPSSFHNEEMFSVTVDPVTQARLPELTKRLVSHLPQLLQQNNEHPPRNVSDTQVQQAFEEAQQTVIDRSRPIISELKEEADDSASERIQEITDWYDQRRSELDQQLTEQRQEIHKWENKRRKARKDSTRRKYITNRREAEQELTQLQRKIEEKKEELNAEERTEIDKVIDRNEIDVDVSLIGVTEVAYVRGILALELSSNHTAATVELSYLPATDAFRGLDCSVCSQDLTEGVLPKLCTNGHLIGDPCATSCRSCGLTYCEDCDGTEHCTPCVVCWEDVCQECLQTCASCGTAVCADHSEFCDSCESITCHLCGEECATGGTFHCDSHLTHCSDCDDHHCDVHTRRCSVCESPRCETDIERCSACDDLICSDHSAICTMCGETLCEEHTEVCVTCAEGQDSEEKTFCQTHATQCSVGEETVCSNHRVSRPLGTGHLCQNHHDTCDTCEIIYSIPVLNDGQCTACRSLGDVAQTQIPTEIASDFRSVEAGSNDAYMVILGKKLLGRNKVVIYDVQAEQEVDRYSAGMLKQLMGAYK
;
A
#
# COMPACT_ATOMS: atom_id res chain seq x y z
N MET A 1 30.41 15.36 -17.26
CA MET A 1 30.38 13.95 -16.82
C MET A 1 30.83 13.19 -18.04
N GLU A 2 32.11 12.83 -18.08
CA GLU A 2 32.75 12.19 -19.24
C GLU A 2 32.05 10.86 -19.50
N SER A 3 31.24 10.78 -20.56
CA SER A 3 30.87 9.49 -21.12
C SER A 3 32.02 9.05 -22.03
N GLU A 4 33.05 8.45 -21.42
CA GLU A 4 33.88 7.50 -22.14
C GLU A 4 32.91 6.48 -22.75
N VAL A 5 32.72 6.56 -24.08
CA VAL A 5 32.14 5.45 -24.82
C VAL A 5 33.11 4.30 -24.62
N ASP A 6 32.70 3.37 -23.76
CA ASP A 6 33.45 2.19 -23.38
C ASP A 6 33.66 1.32 -24.62
N THR A 7 34.75 1.58 -25.34
CA THR A 7 35.22 0.80 -26.50
C THR A 7 35.64 -0.63 -26.10
N SER A 8 35.49 -1.02 -24.83
CA SER A 8 35.82 -2.35 -24.33
C SER A 8 34.79 -3.45 -24.63
N ILE A 9 33.62 -3.13 -25.21
CA ILE A 9 32.59 -4.14 -25.54
C ILE A 9 32.75 -4.75 -26.95
N LEU A 10 33.98 -5.02 -27.37
CA LEU A 10 34.25 -6.09 -28.32
C LEU A 10 35.00 -7.19 -27.58
N ASN A 11 34.24 -8.07 -26.92
CA ASN A 11 34.77 -9.28 -26.30
C ASN A 11 35.61 -10.06 -27.35
N SER A 12 36.78 -10.57 -26.98
CA SER A 12 37.70 -11.32 -27.84
C SER A 12 37.02 -12.44 -28.65
N VAL A 13 35.92 -12.99 -28.13
CA VAL A 13 35.05 -13.96 -28.80
C VAL A 13 34.39 -13.36 -30.06
N ASN A 14 33.87 -12.14 -29.98
CA ASN A 14 33.24 -11.44 -31.10
C ASN A 14 34.26 -11.04 -32.15
N ILE A 15 35.44 -10.57 -31.73
CA ILE A 15 36.56 -10.26 -32.64
C ILE A 15 36.98 -11.52 -33.40
N LYS A 16 37.18 -12.65 -32.71
CA LYS A 16 37.48 -13.93 -33.33
C LYS A 16 36.39 -14.34 -34.33
N ARG A 17 35.11 -14.23 -33.96
CA ARG A 17 33.99 -14.60 -34.83
C ARG A 17 33.96 -13.73 -36.09
N PHE A 18 34.06 -12.41 -35.93
CA PHE A 18 34.14 -11.46 -37.04
C PHE A 18 35.29 -11.79 -37.97
N THR A 19 36.53 -11.86 -37.45
CA THR A 19 37.71 -12.16 -38.25
C THR A 19 37.58 -13.49 -38.99
N LYS A 20 37.00 -14.52 -38.36
CA LYS A 20 36.73 -15.79 -39.03
C LYS A 20 35.78 -15.61 -40.22
N SER A 21 34.63 -14.97 -40.01
CA SER A 21 33.62 -14.78 -41.04
C SER A 21 34.17 -14.03 -42.25
N VAL A 22 34.90 -12.92 -42.03
CA VAL A 22 35.51 -12.14 -43.11
C VAL A 22 36.54 -12.96 -43.89
N LEU A 23 37.37 -13.73 -43.18
CA LEU A 23 38.36 -14.57 -43.84
C LEU A 23 37.72 -15.68 -44.66
N GLU A 24 36.71 -16.36 -44.14
CA GLU A 24 35.98 -17.41 -44.86
C GLU A 24 35.25 -16.85 -46.09
N GLU A 25 34.59 -15.69 -45.97
CA GLU A 25 33.88 -15.03 -47.06
C GLU A 25 34.79 -14.69 -48.25
N TYR A 26 36.00 -14.23 -47.95
CA TYR A 26 37.01 -13.91 -48.97
C TYR A 26 37.87 -15.14 -49.36
N GLY A 27 37.47 -16.34 -48.95
CA GLY A 27 38.05 -17.62 -49.38
C GLY A 27 39.36 -18.00 -48.72
N ALA A 28 39.71 -17.39 -47.57
CA ALA A 28 40.93 -17.71 -46.85
C ALA A 28 40.86 -19.09 -46.18
N GLU A 29 41.97 -19.81 -46.23
CA GLU A 29 42.12 -21.07 -45.52
C GLU A 29 42.63 -20.78 -44.11
N ILE A 30 41.91 -21.27 -43.10
CA ILE A 30 42.20 -21.01 -41.68
C ILE A 30 42.51 -22.35 -40.99
N ASP A 31 43.76 -22.55 -40.56
CA ASP A 31 44.11 -23.61 -39.62
C ASP A 31 43.95 -23.11 -38.17
N ARG A 32 43.10 -23.81 -37.43
CA ARG A 32 42.74 -23.51 -36.03
C ARG A 32 43.19 -24.62 -35.07
N SER A 33 44.12 -25.47 -35.51
CA SER A 33 44.76 -26.51 -34.69
C SER A 33 45.26 -25.97 -33.34
N ASN A 34 45.64 -24.68 -33.30
CA ASN A 34 45.88 -23.92 -32.08
C ASN A 34 44.73 -22.92 -31.83
N SER A 35 43.95 -23.10 -30.75
CA SER A 35 42.82 -22.20 -30.40
C SER A 35 43.26 -20.76 -30.09
N ALA A 36 44.56 -20.59 -29.86
CA ALA A 36 45.21 -19.39 -29.42
C ALA A 36 45.94 -18.64 -30.54
N LYS A 37 46.29 -19.30 -31.64
CA LYS A 37 46.93 -18.74 -32.84
C LYS A 37 46.32 -19.36 -34.10
N TRP A 38 45.83 -18.56 -35.03
CA TRP A 38 45.30 -19.10 -36.29
C TRP A 38 46.31 -18.90 -37.39
N GLU A 39 46.71 -19.98 -38.06
CA GLU A 39 47.50 -19.87 -39.28
C GLU A 39 46.54 -19.67 -40.45
N VAL A 40 46.74 -18.58 -41.19
CA VAL A 40 45.82 -18.17 -42.26
C VAL A 40 46.59 -17.99 -43.55
N THR A 41 46.05 -18.56 -44.63
CA THR A 41 46.47 -18.28 -45.99
C THR A 41 45.49 -17.29 -46.61
N PHE A 42 46.00 -16.11 -47.00
CA PHE A 42 45.21 -15.00 -47.51
C PHE A 42 45.19 -15.01 -49.05
N PRO A 43 44.05 -15.28 -49.70
CA PRO A 43 43.95 -15.27 -51.17
C PRO A 43 43.64 -13.86 -51.72
N GLY A 44 44.01 -13.64 -52.99
CA GLY A 44 43.44 -12.59 -53.83
C GLY A 44 43.52 -11.16 -53.29
N GLU A 45 42.37 -10.60 -52.89
CA GLU A 45 42.29 -9.23 -52.35
C GLU A 45 42.83 -9.12 -50.92
N LEU A 46 42.65 -10.16 -50.09
CA LEU A 46 43.17 -10.20 -48.71
C LEU A 46 44.70 -10.10 -48.69
N SER A 47 45.39 -10.87 -49.55
CA SER A 47 46.85 -10.84 -49.63
C SER A 47 47.37 -9.46 -50.06
N ARG A 48 46.73 -8.82 -51.05
CA ARG A 48 47.08 -7.47 -51.52
C ARG A 48 46.89 -6.40 -50.44
N ARG A 49 45.84 -6.51 -49.62
CA ARG A 49 45.52 -5.52 -48.57
C ARG A 49 46.35 -5.70 -47.31
N LEU A 50 46.73 -6.93 -46.98
CA LEU A 50 47.54 -7.27 -45.79
C LEU A 50 49.04 -7.36 -46.09
N ASP A 51 49.43 -7.19 -47.36
CA ASP A 51 50.79 -7.28 -47.89
C ASP A 51 51.50 -8.60 -47.53
N ARG A 52 50.76 -9.71 -47.57
CA ARG A 52 51.28 -11.07 -47.30
C ARG A 52 50.30 -12.16 -47.74
N ASP A 53 50.84 -13.28 -48.20
CA ASP A 53 50.05 -14.46 -48.60
C ASP A 53 49.73 -15.39 -47.41
N HIS A 54 50.51 -15.32 -46.33
CA HIS A 54 50.33 -16.12 -45.12
C HIS A 54 50.59 -15.29 -43.86
N GLY A 55 49.92 -15.63 -42.76
CA GLY A 55 50.19 -15.01 -41.46
C GLY A 55 49.55 -15.74 -40.28
N THR A 56 50.09 -15.47 -39.10
CA THR A 56 49.61 -16.06 -37.85
C THR A 56 48.81 -15.03 -37.05
N LEU A 57 47.49 -15.20 -36.95
CA LEU A 57 46.62 -14.30 -36.22
C LEU A 57 46.61 -14.61 -34.72
N VAL A 58 46.77 -13.56 -33.91
CA VAL A 58 46.77 -13.61 -32.43
C VAL A 58 45.72 -12.62 -31.93
N PHE A 59 44.92 -13.00 -30.92
CA PHE A 59 43.77 -12.21 -30.45
C PHE A 59 43.91 -11.73 -29.00
N ASP A 60 45.03 -12.06 -28.35
CA ASP A 60 45.34 -11.64 -26.99
C ASP A 60 46.85 -11.40 -26.87
N ALA A 61 47.22 -10.18 -26.49
CA ALA A 61 48.61 -9.75 -26.34
C ALA A 61 49.12 -9.89 -24.89
N ALA A 62 48.24 -9.97 -23.89
CA ALA A 62 48.61 -9.82 -22.48
C ALA A 62 49.51 -10.96 -21.96
N ASP A 63 49.44 -12.14 -22.58
CA ASP A 63 50.15 -13.34 -22.14
C ASP A 63 51.25 -13.83 -23.10
N ARG A 64 51.61 -13.07 -24.15
CA ARG A 64 52.48 -13.60 -25.23
C ARG A 64 53.49 -12.61 -25.82
N GLU A 65 54.74 -13.04 -25.90
CA GLU A 65 55.73 -12.43 -26.80
C GLU A 65 55.28 -12.68 -28.25
N LEU A 66 54.88 -11.61 -28.95
CA LEU A 66 54.53 -11.66 -30.37
C LEU A 66 55.79 -12.01 -31.18
N GLY A 67 55.75 -13.12 -31.92
CA GLY A 67 56.84 -13.53 -32.80
C GLY A 67 56.96 -12.61 -34.02
N SER A 68 58.13 -12.60 -34.67
CA SER A 68 58.33 -11.90 -35.94
C SER A 68 57.43 -12.54 -37.02
N GLY A 69 56.32 -11.88 -37.35
CA GLY A 69 55.33 -12.37 -38.32
C GLY A 69 53.93 -12.62 -37.75
N ASP A 70 53.77 -12.62 -36.42
CA ASP A 70 52.47 -12.67 -35.77
C ASP A 70 51.69 -11.37 -36.02
N LEU A 71 50.39 -11.50 -36.27
CA LEU A 71 49.45 -10.42 -36.52
C LEU A 71 48.46 -10.33 -35.36
N LEU A 72 48.59 -9.28 -34.56
CA LEU A 72 47.63 -9.00 -33.51
C LEU A 72 46.32 -8.48 -34.12
N VAL A 73 45.20 -9.10 -33.74
CA VAL A 73 43.86 -8.80 -34.23
C VAL A 73 43.03 -8.27 -33.08
N GLN A 74 42.98 -6.95 -32.96
CA GLN A 74 42.19 -6.22 -31.98
C GLN A 74 41.82 -4.83 -32.54
N PRO A 75 40.79 -4.17 -32.00
CA PRO A 75 40.50 -2.77 -32.32
C PRO A 75 41.76 -1.89 -32.28
N GLY A 76 41.95 -1.05 -33.30
CA GLY A 76 43.13 -0.18 -33.45
C GLY A 76 44.37 -0.82 -34.10
N THR A 77 44.35 -2.12 -34.44
CA THR A 77 45.44 -2.75 -35.23
C THR A 77 45.19 -2.66 -36.73
N THR A 78 46.27 -2.53 -37.52
CA THR A 78 46.18 -2.46 -38.99
C THR A 78 45.44 -3.64 -39.60
N VAL A 79 45.63 -4.86 -39.07
CA VAL A 79 44.97 -6.06 -39.58
C VAL A 79 43.46 -5.98 -39.35
N PHE A 80 43.04 -5.62 -38.14
CA PHE A 80 41.61 -5.50 -37.83
C PHE A 80 40.94 -4.37 -38.63
N SER A 81 41.59 -3.21 -38.77
CA SER A 81 41.10 -2.12 -39.61
C SER A 81 41.00 -2.51 -41.08
N THR A 82 41.97 -3.28 -41.61
CA THR A 82 41.91 -3.79 -42.99
C THR A 82 40.76 -4.77 -43.19
N LEU A 83 40.52 -5.67 -42.24
CA LEU A 83 39.38 -6.60 -42.28
C LEU A 83 38.04 -5.84 -42.19
N LEU A 84 37.93 -4.81 -41.36
CA LEU A 84 36.76 -3.93 -41.31
C LEU A 84 36.52 -3.22 -42.64
N ASN A 85 37.56 -2.63 -43.24
CA ASN A 85 37.47 -1.93 -44.52
C ASN A 85 37.08 -2.86 -45.69
N LEU A 86 37.45 -4.14 -45.62
CA LEU A 86 37.05 -5.13 -46.63
C LEU A 86 35.54 -5.38 -46.60
N VAL A 87 34.94 -5.48 -45.41
CA VAL A 87 33.49 -5.72 -45.26
C VAL A 87 32.68 -4.45 -45.55
N GLN A 88 33.23 -3.26 -45.28
CA GLN A 88 32.56 -1.98 -45.49
C GLN A 88 32.49 -1.53 -46.97
N GLN A 89 32.34 -2.45 -47.93
CA GLN A 89 32.17 -2.06 -49.33
C GLN A 89 30.80 -1.38 -49.54
N PRO A 90 30.76 -0.14 -50.07
CA PRO A 90 29.51 0.55 -50.34
C PRO A 90 28.71 -0.18 -51.43
N GLY A 91 27.41 -0.36 -51.18
CA GLY A 91 26.47 -0.92 -52.14
C GLY A 91 26.22 -2.42 -52.01
N SER A 92 26.48 -3.02 -50.86
CA SER A 92 26.07 -4.41 -50.61
C SER A 92 24.54 -4.53 -50.61
N ILE A 93 24.01 -5.53 -51.31
CA ILE A 93 22.58 -5.86 -51.31
C ILE A 93 22.39 -7.14 -50.51
N GLY A 94 21.88 -7.03 -49.29
CA GLY A 94 21.49 -8.14 -48.45
C GLY A 94 20.06 -8.60 -48.77
N ARG A 95 19.75 -9.86 -48.45
CA ARG A 95 18.37 -10.37 -48.46
C ARG A 95 18.11 -11.14 -47.18
N LEU A 96 16.97 -10.86 -46.58
CA LEU A 96 16.55 -11.50 -45.35
C LEU A 96 15.07 -11.86 -45.46
N ARG A 97 14.72 -13.10 -45.12
CA ARG A 97 13.34 -13.48 -44.89
C ARG A 97 13.09 -13.72 -43.40
N LEU A 98 12.08 -13.04 -42.89
CA LEU A 98 11.56 -13.16 -41.54
C LEU A 98 10.27 -14.00 -41.58
N THR A 99 10.38 -15.26 -41.15
CA THR A 99 9.25 -16.20 -40.98
C THR A 99 9.01 -16.48 -39.49
N GLU A 100 7.92 -17.17 -39.15
CA GLU A 100 7.64 -17.61 -37.78
C GLU A 100 8.76 -18.46 -37.17
N ASP A 101 9.45 -19.29 -37.95
CA ASP A 101 10.58 -20.10 -37.44
C ASP A 101 11.77 -19.24 -37.00
N THR A 102 11.91 -18.05 -37.58
CA THR A 102 13.01 -17.12 -37.30
C THR A 102 12.66 -16.09 -36.24
N LEU A 103 11.37 -15.85 -36.02
CA LEU A 103 10.86 -14.82 -35.12
C LEU A 103 9.98 -15.47 -34.06
N GLN A 104 10.37 -15.33 -32.79
CA GLN A 104 9.53 -15.75 -31.68
C GLN A 104 8.16 -15.08 -31.79
N VAL A 105 7.13 -15.90 -32.03
CA VAL A 105 5.72 -15.50 -32.09
C VAL A 105 5.27 -15.20 -30.67
N ASN A 106 4.73 -14.01 -30.46
CA ASN A 106 4.23 -13.57 -29.16
C ASN A 106 2.71 -13.32 -29.24
N PRO A 107 1.95 -13.60 -28.17
CA PRO A 107 0.57 -13.13 -28.10
C PRO A 107 0.54 -11.60 -27.83
N PRO A 108 -0.58 -10.91 -28.13
CA PRO A 108 -0.79 -9.52 -27.75
C PRO A 108 -0.50 -9.28 -26.26
N THR A 109 0.25 -8.22 -25.94
CA THR A 109 0.65 -7.89 -24.55
C THR A 109 -0.56 -7.74 -23.62
N VAL A 110 -1.64 -7.14 -24.12
CA VAL A 110 -2.89 -6.95 -23.37
C VAL A 110 -3.51 -8.27 -22.88
N LEU A 111 -3.30 -9.37 -23.61
CA LEU A 111 -3.75 -10.70 -23.20
C LEU A 111 -2.81 -11.30 -22.14
N GLN A 112 -1.53 -10.96 -22.18
CA GLN A 112 -0.57 -11.36 -21.12
C GLN A 112 -0.84 -10.64 -19.79
N GLU A 113 -1.40 -9.43 -19.84
CA GLU A 113 -1.80 -8.64 -18.66
C GLU A 113 -3.20 -8.98 -18.13
N SER A 114 -3.97 -9.77 -18.89
CA SER A 114 -5.32 -10.21 -18.50
C SER A 114 -5.30 -11.42 -17.56
N ASP A 115 -6.43 -11.71 -16.93
CA ASP A 115 -6.62 -12.94 -16.12
C ASP A 115 -6.85 -14.20 -16.99
N LEU A 116 -6.67 -14.10 -18.32
CA LEU A 116 -6.83 -15.21 -19.25
C LEU A 116 -5.54 -16.01 -19.38
N THR A 117 -5.67 -17.33 -19.41
CA THR A 117 -4.59 -18.20 -19.87
C THR A 117 -4.57 -18.22 -21.39
N VAL A 118 -3.42 -17.89 -21.97
CA VAL A 118 -3.24 -17.72 -23.42
C VAL A 118 -2.28 -18.76 -23.94
N GLU A 119 -2.74 -19.58 -24.89
CA GLU A 119 -1.91 -20.54 -25.61
C GLU A 119 -1.90 -20.20 -27.10
N ILE A 120 -0.70 -20.11 -27.70
CA ILE A 120 -0.56 -19.99 -29.15
C ILE A 120 -0.70 -21.39 -29.74
N THR A 121 -1.74 -21.61 -30.54
CA THR A 121 -2.00 -22.93 -31.12
C THR A 121 -1.40 -23.09 -32.50
N ASP A 122 -1.51 -22.06 -33.34
CA ASP A 122 -0.97 -22.08 -34.71
C ASP A 122 -0.69 -20.66 -35.24
N PHE A 123 0.20 -20.58 -36.22
CA PHE A 123 0.36 -19.40 -37.07
C PHE A 123 0.35 -19.83 -38.53
N SER A 124 -0.61 -19.28 -39.28
CA SER A 124 -0.79 -19.59 -40.70
C SER A 124 -0.39 -18.38 -41.57
N GLU A 125 0.73 -18.49 -42.31
CA GLU A 125 1.15 -17.47 -43.30
C GLU A 125 0.04 -17.25 -44.35
N ARG A 126 -0.33 -15.98 -44.58
CA ARG A 126 -1.32 -15.59 -45.61
C ARG A 126 -0.66 -14.89 -46.78
N THR A 127 0.17 -13.91 -46.45
CA THR A 127 0.91 -13.09 -47.42
C THR A 127 2.30 -12.83 -46.88
N SER A 128 3.22 -12.45 -47.77
CA SER A 128 4.48 -11.84 -47.36
C SER A 128 4.55 -10.43 -47.93
N ASP A 129 5.04 -9.50 -47.13
CA ASP A 129 5.34 -8.12 -47.51
C ASP A 129 6.86 -7.96 -47.66
N VAL A 130 7.28 -6.82 -48.21
CA VAL A 130 8.70 -6.48 -48.38
C VAL A 130 8.96 -5.08 -47.85
N ALA A 131 10.07 -4.93 -47.15
CA ALA A 131 10.65 -3.65 -46.78
C ALA A 131 12.10 -3.56 -47.28
N LEU A 132 12.57 -2.34 -47.50
CA LEU A 132 13.97 -2.05 -47.79
C LEU A 132 14.60 -1.46 -46.53
N ALA A 133 15.59 -2.14 -45.97
CA ALA A 133 16.40 -1.65 -44.87
C ALA A 133 17.66 -0.98 -45.43
N PHE A 134 17.77 0.32 -45.30
CA PHE A 134 18.95 1.08 -45.70
C PHE A 134 19.87 1.25 -44.51
N HIS A 135 21.14 0.89 -44.68
CA HIS A 135 22.18 1.02 -43.67
C HIS A 135 23.13 2.14 -44.08
N PHE A 136 23.11 3.22 -43.31
CA PHE A 136 23.94 4.39 -43.50
C PHE A 136 25.02 4.46 -42.44
N ARG A 137 26.15 5.00 -42.84
CA ARG A 137 27.17 5.52 -41.94
C ARG A 137 27.14 7.04 -41.99
N ALA A 138 27.01 7.67 -40.83
CA ALA A 138 27.22 9.09 -40.68
C ALA A 138 28.57 9.32 -40.00
N GLN A 139 29.45 10.07 -40.65
CA GLN A 139 30.72 10.51 -40.07
C GLN A 139 30.59 12.00 -39.75
N PHE A 140 30.81 12.33 -38.48
CA PHE A 140 30.81 13.70 -37.99
C PHE A 140 32.28 14.14 -37.88
N GLU A 141 32.69 15.07 -38.73
CA GLU A 141 34.02 15.65 -38.69
C GLU A 141 34.00 16.93 -37.86
N THR A 142 34.83 16.94 -36.81
CA THR A 142 35.02 18.11 -35.95
C THR A 142 36.49 18.55 -35.98
N PRO A 143 36.77 19.83 -35.66
CA PRO A 143 38.11 20.43 -35.77
C PRO A 143 39.09 19.95 -34.70
N SER A 144 38.54 19.46 -33.58
CA SER A 144 39.23 18.94 -32.42
C SER A 144 39.67 17.48 -32.60
N SER A 145 39.63 16.94 -33.83
CA SER A 145 40.00 15.56 -34.19
C SER A 145 39.12 14.47 -33.55
N PHE A 146 37.93 14.84 -33.06
CA PHE A 146 36.91 13.87 -32.67
C PHE A 146 36.13 13.46 -33.92
N HIS A 147 36.51 12.32 -34.50
CA HIS A 147 35.69 11.62 -35.46
C HIS A 147 34.67 10.78 -34.69
N ASN A 148 33.41 11.19 -34.72
CA ASN A 148 32.30 10.34 -34.28
C ASN A 148 31.71 9.66 -35.51
N GLU A 149 31.57 8.34 -35.46
CA GLU A 149 30.96 7.53 -36.51
C GLU A 149 29.72 6.85 -35.94
N GLU A 150 28.59 7.07 -36.59
CA GLU A 150 27.31 6.48 -36.19
C GLU A 150 26.72 5.66 -37.34
N MET A 151 26.08 4.55 -36.96
CA MET A 151 25.44 3.62 -37.88
C MET A 151 23.93 3.76 -37.78
N PHE A 152 23.30 4.21 -38.86
CA PHE A 152 21.85 4.36 -38.94
C PHE A 152 21.26 3.28 -39.82
N SER A 153 20.29 2.54 -39.29
CA SER A 153 19.44 1.66 -40.09
C SER A 153 18.04 2.26 -40.18
N VAL A 154 17.46 2.25 -41.37
CA VAL A 154 16.09 2.73 -41.62
C VAL A 154 15.37 1.76 -42.55
N THR A 155 14.23 1.22 -42.10
CA THR A 155 13.37 0.36 -42.91
C THR A 155 12.18 1.13 -43.46
N VAL A 156 11.95 1.01 -44.77
CA VAL A 156 10.87 1.67 -45.49
C VAL A 156 10.11 0.64 -46.33
N ASP A 157 8.78 0.72 -46.34
CA ASP A 157 7.94 -0.02 -47.27
C ASP A 157 8.04 0.61 -48.68
N PRO A 158 8.54 -0.09 -49.70
CA PRO A 158 8.75 0.47 -51.03
C PRO A 158 7.46 0.77 -51.81
N VAL A 159 6.31 0.23 -51.39
CA VAL A 159 5.01 0.48 -52.02
C VAL A 159 4.32 1.67 -51.36
N THR A 160 4.23 1.68 -50.04
CA THR A 160 3.52 2.73 -49.30
C THR A 160 4.39 3.92 -48.93
N GLN A 161 5.72 3.78 -49.04
CA GLN A 161 6.72 4.74 -48.57
C GLN A 161 6.63 4.99 -47.05
N ALA A 162 5.95 4.13 -46.31
CA ALA A 162 5.82 4.24 -44.87
C ALA A 162 7.14 3.84 -44.19
N ARG A 163 7.57 4.66 -43.23
CA ARG A 163 8.67 4.32 -42.31
C ARG A 163 8.22 3.21 -41.37
N LEU A 164 9.05 2.19 -41.17
CA LEU A 164 8.74 1.02 -40.33
C LEU A 164 9.69 0.97 -39.11
N PRO A 165 9.61 1.91 -38.15
CA PRO A 165 10.59 2.00 -37.06
C PRO A 165 10.65 0.74 -36.18
N GLU A 166 9.53 0.07 -35.93
CA GLU A 166 9.51 -1.17 -35.15
C GLU A 166 10.24 -2.31 -35.87
N LEU A 167 10.09 -2.40 -37.19
CA LEU A 167 10.85 -3.35 -38.00
C LEU A 167 12.36 -3.03 -37.95
N THR A 168 12.72 -1.75 -38.05
CA THR A 168 14.13 -1.31 -37.90
C THR A 168 14.69 -1.77 -36.56
N LYS A 169 13.97 -1.50 -35.46
CA LYS A 169 14.39 -1.84 -34.10
C LYS A 169 14.60 -3.34 -33.96
N ARG A 170 13.63 -4.15 -34.41
CA ARG A 170 13.73 -5.61 -34.34
C ARG A 170 14.89 -6.15 -35.18
N LEU A 171 15.06 -5.63 -36.40
CA LEU A 171 16.16 -6.01 -37.27
C LEU A 171 17.52 -5.71 -36.63
N VAL A 172 17.71 -4.52 -36.07
CA VAL A 172 18.97 -4.13 -35.39
C VAL A 172 19.21 -4.98 -34.14
N SER A 173 18.18 -5.24 -33.33
CA SER A 173 18.30 -6.05 -32.11
C SER A 173 18.66 -7.52 -32.36
N HIS A 174 18.23 -8.09 -33.50
CA HIS A 174 18.39 -9.52 -33.81
C HIS A 174 19.30 -9.82 -35.01
N LEU A 175 19.89 -8.81 -35.65
CA LEU A 175 20.71 -8.94 -36.85
C LEU A 175 21.76 -10.07 -36.77
N PRO A 176 22.53 -10.24 -35.67
CA PRO A 176 23.57 -11.27 -35.61
C PRO A 176 23.04 -12.70 -35.65
N GLN A 177 21.80 -12.92 -35.19
CA GLN A 177 21.13 -14.23 -35.25
C GLN A 177 20.51 -14.46 -36.63
N LEU A 178 19.88 -13.42 -37.18
CA LEU A 178 19.23 -13.44 -38.49
C LEU A 178 20.22 -13.69 -39.63
N LEU A 179 21.44 -13.15 -39.54
CA LEU A 179 22.52 -13.36 -40.52
C LEU A 179 23.07 -14.80 -40.52
N GLN A 180 22.93 -15.56 -39.42
CA GLN A 180 23.43 -16.95 -39.36
C GLN A 180 22.53 -17.94 -40.10
N GLN A 181 21.27 -17.57 -40.34
CA GLN A 181 20.26 -18.48 -40.90
C GLN A 181 20.21 -18.45 -42.43
N ASN A 182 20.89 -17.50 -43.10
CA ASN A 182 21.07 -17.42 -44.56
C ASN A 182 19.83 -17.83 -45.38
N ASN A 183 18.69 -17.19 -45.09
CA ASN A 183 17.42 -17.43 -45.79
C ASN A 183 17.33 -16.59 -47.07
N GLU A 184 18.20 -16.87 -48.04
CA GLU A 184 18.14 -16.22 -49.36
C GLU A 184 16.83 -16.55 -50.08
N HIS A 185 16.11 -15.51 -50.51
CA HIS A 185 14.88 -15.65 -51.28
C HIS A 185 15.04 -15.00 -52.68
N PRO A 186 14.25 -15.45 -53.67
CA PRO A 186 14.21 -14.79 -54.96
C PRO A 186 13.78 -13.34 -54.75
N PRO A 187 14.44 -12.38 -55.43
CA PRO A 187 14.16 -10.96 -55.24
C PRO A 187 12.71 -10.69 -55.63
N ARG A 188 12.02 -9.90 -54.81
CA ARG A 188 10.73 -9.35 -55.27
C ARG A 188 10.98 -8.23 -56.27
N ASN A 189 10.08 -8.10 -57.22
CA ASN A 189 10.18 -7.07 -58.25
C ASN A 189 9.77 -5.72 -57.66
N VAL A 190 10.72 -5.01 -57.05
CA VAL A 190 10.58 -3.61 -56.65
C VAL A 190 11.14 -2.75 -57.78
N SER A 191 10.36 -1.78 -58.26
CA SER A 191 10.83 -0.91 -59.34
C SER A 191 11.91 0.06 -58.86
N ASP A 192 12.84 0.44 -59.76
CA ASP A 192 13.90 1.41 -59.46
C ASP A 192 13.35 2.73 -58.90
N THR A 193 12.16 3.17 -59.37
CA THR A 193 11.49 4.38 -58.87
C THR A 193 11.08 4.23 -57.40
N GLN A 194 10.58 3.06 -57.01
CA GLN A 194 10.19 2.78 -55.62
C GLN A 194 11.40 2.70 -54.70
N VAL A 195 12.50 2.10 -55.17
CA VAL A 195 13.77 2.06 -54.43
C VAL A 195 14.30 3.47 -54.21
N GLN A 196 14.29 4.31 -55.25
CA GLN A 196 14.77 5.70 -55.16
C GLN A 196 13.95 6.52 -54.16
N GLN A 197 12.61 6.42 -54.20
CA GLN A 197 11.74 7.10 -53.24
C GLN A 197 11.98 6.62 -51.81
N ALA A 198 12.12 5.30 -51.62
CA ALA A 198 12.38 4.74 -50.30
C ALA A 198 13.76 5.14 -49.76
N PHE A 199 14.75 5.27 -50.65
CA PHE A 199 16.08 5.78 -50.31
C PHE A 199 16.04 7.24 -49.86
N GLU A 200 15.32 8.11 -50.59
CA GLU A 200 15.16 9.52 -50.21
C GLU A 200 14.48 9.67 -48.85
N GLU A 201 13.44 8.87 -48.59
CA GLU A 201 12.74 8.85 -47.30
C GLU A 201 13.64 8.35 -46.16
N ALA A 202 14.46 7.33 -46.44
CA ALA A 202 15.43 6.81 -45.49
C ALA A 202 16.54 7.83 -45.21
N GLN A 203 17.04 8.51 -46.24
CA GLN A 203 18.03 9.58 -46.11
C GLN A 203 17.51 10.73 -45.26
N GLN A 204 16.27 11.18 -45.49
CA GLN A 204 15.65 12.22 -44.69
C GLN A 204 15.51 11.79 -43.22
N THR A 205 15.18 10.52 -42.96
CA THR A 205 15.11 9.97 -41.61
C THR A 205 16.48 10.00 -40.91
N VAL A 206 17.56 9.69 -41.62
CA VAL A 206 18.94 9.79 -41.07
C VAL A 206 19.28 11.24 -40.74
N ILE A 207 18.96 12.18 -41.63
CA ILE A 207 19.15 13.62 -41.39
C ILE A 207 18.37 14.08 -40.15
N ASP A 208 17.11 13.66 -40.01
CA ASP A 208 16.30 14.02 -38.85
C ASP A 208 16.86 13.45 -37.55
N ARG A 209 17.37 12.21 -37.57
CA ARG A 209 17.98 11.54 -36.41
C ARG A 209 19.38 12.04 -36.08
N SER A 210 20.12 12.60 -37.03
CA SER A 210 21.45 13.16 -36.78
C SER A 210 21.41 14.60 -36.24
N ARG A 211 20.30 15.35 -36.44
CA ARG A 211 20.16 16.72 -35.93
C ARG A 211 20.48 16.91 -34.44
N PRO A 212 20.02 16.05 -33.51
CA PRO A 212 20.38 16.19 -32.10
C PRO A 212 21.89 16.08 -31.85
N ILE A 213 22.54 15.12 -32.50
CA ILE A 213 24.01 14.90 -32.42
C ILE A 213 24.74 16.12 -32.99
N ILE A 214 24.31 16.63 -34.15
CA ILE A 214 24.89 17.82 -34.77
C ILE A 214 24.72 19.04 -33.85
N SER A 215 23.58 19.18 -33.18
CA SER A 215 23.33 20.30 -32.27
C SER A 215 24.27 20.28 -31.07
N GLU A 216 24.51 19.10 -30.49
CA GLU A 216 25.43 18.92 -29.37
C GLU A 216 26.88 19.23 -29.79
N LEU A 217 27.34 18.68 -30.92
CA LEU A 217 28.67 18.97 -31.45
C LEU A 217 28.85 20.45 -31.80
N LYS A 218 27.80 21.13 -32.29
CA LYS A 218 27.81 22.56 -32.58
C LYS A 218 27.98 23.40 -31.33
N GLU A 219 27.30 23.06 -30.25
CA GLU A 219 27.42 23.79 -28.98
C GLU A 219 28.87 23.75 -28.46
N GLU A 220 29.51 22.57 -28.50
CA GLU A 220 30.91 22.42 -28.10
C GLU A 220 31.88 23.18 -29.04
N ALA A 221 31.65 23.11 -30.35
CA ALA A 221 32.47 23.82 -31.34
C ALA A 221 32.33 25.35 -31.23
N ASP A 222 31.10 25.84 -31.02
CA ASP A 222 30.80 27.27 -30.86
C ASP A 222 31.43 27.83 -29.56
N ASP A 223 31.40 27.07 -28.47
CA ASP A 223 32.07 27.45 -27.22
C ASP A 223 33.58 27.58 -27.42
N SER A 224 34.22 26.58 -28.02
CA SER A 224 35.66 26.60 -28.31
C SER A 224 36.04 27.72 -29.28
N ALA A 225 35.23 27.95 -30.32
CA ALA A 225 35.43 29.03 -31.28
C ALA A 225 35.28 30.40 -30.62
N SER A 226 34.28 30.57 -29.76
CA SER A 226 33.99 31.84 -29.08
C SER A 226 35.12 32.25 -28.14
N GLU A 227 35.66 31.32 -27.36
CA GLU A 227 36.84 31.57 -26.53
C GLU A 227 38.02 32.05 -27.39
N ARG A 228 38.29 31.35 -28.49
CA ARG A 228 39.41 31.70 -29.37
C ARG A 228 39.21 33.03 -30.11
N ILE A 229 37.99 33.34 -30.54
CA ILE A 229 37.62 34.61 -31.16
C ILE A 229 37.83 35.75 -30.16
N GLN A 230 37.39 35.58 -28.91
CA GLN A 230 37.60 36.58 -27.87
C GLN A 230 39.09 36.85 -27.62
N GLU A 231 39.92 35.79 -27.55
CA GLU A 231 41.37 35.95 -27.41
C GLU A 231 42.00 36.75 -28.59
N ILE A 232 41.56 36.48 -29.82
CA ILE A 232 42.01 37.20 -31.01
C ILE A 232 41.59 38.67 -30.93
N THR A 233 40.32 38.94 -30.65
CA THR A 233 39.78 40.29 -30.53
C THR A 233 40.50 41.08 -29.45
N ASP A 234 40.70 40.50 -28.26
CA ASP A 234 41.43 41.15 -27.15
C ASP A 234 42.87 41.50 -27.54
N TRP A 235 43.56 40.61 -28.26
CA TRP A 235 44.92 40.84 -28.74
C TRP A 235 45.00 42.01 -29.74
N TYR A 236 44.08 42.05 -30.71
CA TYR A 236 44.02 43.14 -31.70
C TYR A 236 43.58 44.46 -31.06
N ASP A 237 42.65 44.45 -30.11
CA ASP A 237 42.25 45.63 -29.34
C ASP A 237 43.39 46.21 -28.52
N GLN A 238 44.15 45.37 -27.83
CA GLN A 238 45.36 45.80 -27.13
C GLN A 238 46.32 46.51 -28.10
N ARG A 239 46.55 45.93 -29.28
CA ARG A 239 47.45 46.49 -30.28
C ARG A 239 46.97 47.83 -30.84
N ARG A 240 45.66 47.99 -31.08
CA ARG A 240 45.05 49.27 -31.48
C ARG A 240 45.19 50.33 -30.38
N SER A 241 45.02 49.93 -29.11
CA SER A 241 45.16 50.80 -27.93
C SER A 241 46.60 51.30 -27.76
N GLU A 242 47.60 50.46 -28.01
CA GLU A 242 49.02 50.87 -28.04
C GLU A 242 49.30 51.96 -29.10
N LEU A 243 48.61 51.92 -30.25
CA LEU A 243 48.71 52.99 -31.25
C LEU A 243 48.05 54.28 -30.75
N ASP A 244 46.88 54.21 -30.11
CA ASP A 244 46.22 55.38 -29.51
C ASP A 244 47.06 56.01 -28.39
N GLN A 245 47.82 55.20 -27.64
CA GLN A 245 48.77 55.67 -26.66
C GLN A 245 49.87 56.53 -27.32
N GLN A 246 50.41 56.13 -28.47
CA GLN A 246 51.40 56.94 -29.21
C GLN A 246 50.84 58.31 -29.63
N LEU A 247 49.58 58.36 -30.07
CA LEU A 247 48.91 59.65 -30.35
C LEU A 247 48.76 60.50 -29.09
N THR A 248 48.44 59.87 -27.97
CA THR A 248 48.29 60.53 -26.68
C THR A 248 49.62 61.12 -26.19
N GLU A 249 50.71 60.35 -26.27
CA GLU A 249 52.06 60.80 -25.94
C GLU A 249 52.51 61.98 -26.82
N GLN A 250 52.28 61.91 -28.14
CA GLN A 250 52.63 63.01 -29.04
C GLN A 250 51.80 64.28 -28.76
N ARG A 251 50.51 64.14 -28.43
CA ARG A 251 49.67 65.27 -27.98
C ARG A 251 50.19 65.88 -26.67
N GLN A 252 50.69 65.06 -25.74
CA GLN A 252 51.31 65.55 -24.50
C GLN A 252 52.61 66.32 -24.77
N GLU A 253 53.42 65.91 -25.74
CA GLU A 253 54.62 66.67 -26.15
C GLU A 253 54.26 68.05 -26.73
N ILE A 254 53.20 68.16 -27.53
CA ILE A 254 52.67 69.47 -27.98
C ILE A 254 52.29 70.33 -26.76
N HIS A 255 51.52 69.77 -25.82
CA HIS A 255 51.08 70.47 -24.61
C HIS A 255 52.27 70.92 -23.74
N LYS A 256 53.34 70.11 -23.64
CA LYS A 256 54.59 70.46 -22.95
C LYS A 256 55.27 71.68 -23.58
N TRP A 257 55.31 71.76 -24.91
CA TRP A 257 55.86 72.95 -25.60
C TRP A 257 55.00 74.20 -25.37
N GLU A 258 53.67 74.07 -25.32
CA GLU A 258 52.78 75.18 -24.97
C GLU A 258 53.02 75.71 -23.56
N ASN A 259 53.17 74.81 -22.59
CA ASN A 259 53.49 75.15 -21.22
C ASN A 259 54.86 75.83 -21.09
N LYS A 260 55.88 75.31 -21.79
CA LYS A 260 57.22 75.93 -21.84
C LYS A 260 57.19 77.32 -22.48
N ARG A 261 56.40 77.51 -23.56
CA ARG A 261 56.17 78.81 -24.20
C ARG A 261 55.52 79.82 -23.25
N ARG A 262 54.49 79.41 -22.50
CA ARG A 262 53.79 80.26 -21.52
C ARG A 262 54.73 80.75 -20.41
N LYS A 263 55.62 79.89 -19.92
CA LYS A 263 56.58 80.19 -18.83
C LYS A 263 57.82 80.98 -19.29
N ALA A 264 58.08 81.11 -20.59
CA ALA A 264 59.29 81.75 -21.11
C ALA A 264 59.28 83.28 -20.94
N ARG A 265 60.35 83.83 -20.32
CA ARG A 265 60.51 85.27 -20.05
C ARG A 265 61.20 86.07 -21.17
N LYS A 266 61.96 85.40 -22.04
CA LYS A 266 62.70 86.03 -23.16
C LYS A 266 62.02 85.72 -24.49
N ASP A 267 61.96 86.71 -25.37
CA ASP A 267 61.29 86.58 -26.66
C ASP A 267 61.99 85.58 -27.61
N SER A 268 63.33 85.55 -27.59
CA SER A 268 64.12 84.58 -28.37
C SER A 268 63.82 83.13 -27.98
N THR A 269 63.67 82.83 -26.68
CA THR A 269 63.28 81.50 -26.19
C THR A 269 61.84 81.15 -26.55
N ARG A 270 60.93 82.14 -26.52
CA ARG A 270 59.53 81.96 -26.91
C ARG A 270 59.40 81.57 -28.39
N ARG A 271 60.17 82.19 -29.29
CA ARG A 271 60.19 81.83 -30.72
C ARG A 271 60.67 80.40 -30.94
N LYS A 272 61.74 79.96 -30.25
CA LYS A 272 62.22 78.57 -30.32
C LYS A 272 61.13 77.55 -29.97
N TYR A 273 60.37 77.78 -28.89
CA TYR A 273 59.28 76.87 -28.52
C TYR A 273 58.08 76.89 -29.48
N ILE A 274 57.84 78.00 -30.19
CA ILE A 274 56.83 78.04 -31.26
C ILE A 274 57.26 77.15 -32.43
N THR A 275 58.53 77.21 -32.82
CA THR A 275 59.08 76.33 -33.87
C THR A 275 58.97 74.86 -33.46
N ASN A 276 59.47 74.48 -32.29
CA ASN A 276 59.37 73.10 -31.79
C ASN A 276 57.92 72.60 -31.68
N ARG A 277 56.96 73.46 -31.31
CA ARG A 277 55.55 73.06 -31.26
C ARG A 277 54.99 72.80 -32.67
N ARG A 278 55.32 73.63 -33.65
CA ARG A 278 54.90 73.43 -35.04
C ARG A 278 55.48 72.15 -35.63
N GLU A 279 56.74 71.85 -35.33
CA GLU A 279 57.37 70.58 -35.71
C GLU A 279 56.62 69.39 -35.07
N ALA A 280 56.32 69.45 -33.77
CA ALA A 280 55.53 68.42 -33.09
C ALA A 280 54.08 68.27 -33.62
N GLU A 281 53.42 69.37 -34.01
CA GLU A 281 52.10 69.37 -34.67
C GLU A 281 52.14 68.70 -36.05
N GLN A 282 53.20 68.94 -36.84
CA GLN A 282 53.43 68.28 -38.12
C GLN A 282 53.68 66.79 -37.95
N GLU A 283 54.52 66.41 -36.97
CA GLU A 283 54.77 65.02 -36.61
C GLU A 283 53.49 64.32 -36.16
N LEU A 284 52.64 64.96 -35.34
CA LEU A 284 51.35 64.40 -34.93
C LEU A 284 50.46 64.12 -36.14
N THR A 285 50.38 65.06 -37.09
CA THR A 285 49.54 64.87 -38.29
C THR A 285 50.02 63.69 -39.14
N GLN A 286 51.34 63.55 -39.29
CA GLN A 286 51.93 62.40 -39.99
C GLN A 286 51.71 61.08 -39.24
N LEU A 287 51.84 61.10 -37.91
CA LEU A 287 51.61 59.95 -37.05
C LEU A 287 50.15 59.50 -37.07
N GLN A 288 49.19 60.44 -37.05
CA GLN A 288 47.76 60.15 -37.18
C GLN A 288 47.44 59.39 -38.46
N ARG A 289 47.93 59.86 -39.61
CA ARG A 289 47.71 59.16 -40.88
C ARG A 289 48.30 57.74 -40.85
N LYS A 290 49.53 57.58 -40.35
CA LYS A 290 50.19 56.27 -40.26
C LYS A 290 49.46 55.31 -39.33
N ILE A 291 48.96 55.81 -38.20
CA ILE A 291 48.22 55.00 -37.23
C ILE A 291 46.87 54.59 -37.79
N GLU A 292 46.18 55.48 -38.49
CA GLU A 292 44.90 55.14 -39.15
C GLU A 292 45.11 54.03 -40.18
N GLU A 293 46.11 54.17 -41.06
CA GLU A 293 46.50 53.13 -42.03
C GLU A 293 46.82 51.80 -41.32
N LYS A 294 47.55 51.83 -40.19
CA LYS A 294 47.89 50.61 -39.45
C LYS A 294 46.68 50.00 -38.74
N LYS A 295 45.74 50.80 -38.25
CA LYS A 295 44.49 50.32 -37.64
C LYS A 295 43.60 49.64 -38.67
N GLU A 296 43.50 50.19 -39.88
CA GLU A 296 42.78 49.55 -40.98
C GLU A 296 43.40 48.18 -41.34
N GLU A 297 44.73 48.10 -41.39
CA GLU A 297 45.45 46.83 -41.62
C GLU A 297 45.15 45.81 -40.51
N LEU A 298 45.25 46.22 -39.24
CA LEU A 298 44.93 45.36 -38.08
C LEU A 298 43.47 44.88 -38.11
N ASN A 299 42.51 45.72 -38.49
CA ASN A 299 41.10 45.32 -38.61
C ASN A 299 40.90 44.28 -39.72
N ALA A 300 41.61 44.39 -40.83
CA ALA A 300 41.53 43.42 -41.93
C ALA A 300 42.18 42.08 -41.55
N GLU A 301 43.31 42.11 -40.85
CA GLU A 301 43.97 40.92 -40.30
C GLU A 301 43.08 40.24 -39.26
N GLU A 302 42.51 40.98 -38.30
CA GLU A 302 41.60 40.46 -37.27
C GLU A 302 40.43 39.69 -37.89
N ARG A 303 39.76 40.28 -38.88
CA ARG A 303 38.66 39.61 -39.60
C ARG A 303 39.11 38.31 -40.25
N THR A 304 40.27 38.34 -40.92
CA THR A 304 40.81 37.15 -41.59
C THR A 304 41.14 36.05 -40.59
N GLU A 305 41.64 36.39 -39.40
CA GLU A 305 41.92 35.40 -38.35
C GLU A 305 40.64 34.86 -37.71
N ILE A 306 39.62 35.70 -37.50
CA ILE A 306 38.29 35.26 -37.01
C ILE A 306 37.62 34.33 -38.03
N ASP A 307 37.61 34.68 -39.31
CA ASP A 307 37.03 33.86 -40.38
C ASP A 307 37.71 32.48 -40.43
N LYS A 308 39.04 32.41 -40.29
CA LYS A 308 39.76 31.12 -40.18
C LYS A 308 39.34 30.28 -38.99
N VAL A 309 38.99 30.91 -37.85
CA VAL A 309 38.49 30.19 -36.68
C VAL A 309 37.08 29.67 -36.94
N ILE A 310 36.20 30.46 -37.54
CA ILE A 310 34.84 30.03 -37.89
C ILE A 310 34.89 28.87 -38.89
N ASP A 311 35.61 29.02 -40.00
CA ASP A 311 35.73 27.99 -41.04
C ASP A 311 36.33 26.70 -40.46
N ARG A 312 37.33 26.83 -39.59
CA ARG A 312 37.93 25.67 -38.93
C ARG A 312 36.92 24.98 -38.01
N ASN A 313 35.96 25.69 -37.43
CA ASN A 313 34.97 25.16 -36.49
C ASN A 313 33.63 24.76 -37.13
N GLU A 314 33.55 24.74 -38.46
CA GLU A 314 32.41 24.15 -39.17
C GLU A 314 32.37 22.63 -38.96
N ILE A 315 31.16 22.08 -38.82
CA ILE A 315 30.93 20.65 -38.63
C ILE A 315 30.42 20.07 -39.94
N ASP A 316 31.24 19.20 -40.53
CA ASP A 316 30.91 18.46 -41.73
C ASP A 316 30.33 17.10 -41.35
N VAL A 317 29.23 16.74 -42.02
CA VAL A 317 28.56 15.44 -41.82
C VAL A 317 28.51 14.71 -43.15
N ASP A 318 29.31 13.66 -43.29
CA ASP A 318 29.22 12.77 -44.45
C ASP A 318 28.27 11.61 -44.15
N VAL A 319 27.22 11.47 -44.96
CA VAL A 319 26.26 10.37 -44.86
C VAL A 319 26.41 9.48 -46.08
N SER A 320 27.00 8.31 -45.85
CA SER A 320 27.30 7.32 -46.89
C SER A 320 26.41 6.08 -46.73
N LEU A 321 25.77 5.63 -47.82
CA LEU A 321 25.06 4.36 -47.84
C LEU A 321 26.05 3.19 -47.88
N ILE A 322 25.99 2.32 -46.88
CA ILE A 322 26.82 1.11 -46.82
C ILE A 322 26.15 -0.03 -47.60
N GLY A 323 24.85 -0.21 -47.40
CA GLY A 323 24.14 -1.31 -48.03
C GLY A 323 22.63 -1.22 -47.87
N VAL A 324 21.94 -2.05 -48.64
CA VAL A 324 20.49 -2.18 -48.62
C VAL A 324 20.15 -3.63 -48.39
N THR A 325 19.32 -3.92 -47.39
CA THR A 325 18.80 -5.27 -47.14
C THR A 325 17.34 -5.33 -47.54
N GLU A 326 16.99 -6.18 -48.51
CA GLU A 326 15.60 -6.52 -48.80
C GLU A 326 15.09 -7.45 -47.70
N VAL A 327 14.09 -7.00 -46.94
CA VAL A 327 13.49 -7.73 -45.83
C VAL A 327 12.11 -8.21 -46.27
N ALA A 328 11.99 -9.49 -46.59
CA ALA A 328 10.70 -10.14 -46.77
C ALA A 328 10.19 -10.58 -45.40
N TYR A 329 8.96 -10.21 -45.06
CA TYR A 329 8.36 -10.62 -43.79
C TYR A 329 6.94 -11.13 -43.98
N VAL A 330 6.60 -12.16 -43.23
CA VAL A 330 5.28 -12.81 -43.33
C VAL A 330 4.23 -12.03 -42.56
N ARG A 331 3.00 -12.06 -43.08
CA ARG A 331 1.77 -11.64 -42.42
C ARG A 331 0.83 -12.83 -42.44
N GLY A 332 0.26 -13.17 -41.29
CA GLY A 332 -0.55 -14.36 -41.14
C GLY A 332 -1.69 -14.18 -40.18
N ILE A 333 -2.38 -15.28 -39.95
CA ILE A 333 -3.38 -15.41 -38.90
C ILE A 333 -2.73 -16.14 -37.74
N LEU A 334 -2.75 -15.52 -36.57
CA LEU A 334 -2.38 -16.13 -35.30
C LEU A 334 -3.63 -16.70 -34.66
N ALA A 335 -3.64 -18.02 -34.43
CA ALA A 335 -4.68 -18.70 -33.69
C ALA A 335 -4.27 -18.80 -32.22
N LEU A 336 -5.10 -18.26 -31.34
CA LEU A 336 -4.93 -18.28 -29.90
C LEU A 336 -6.06 -19.09 -29.27
N GLU A 337 -5.72 -19.94 -28.32
CA GLU A 337 -6.68 -20.51 -27.38
C GLU A 337 -6.64 -19.69 -26.10
N LEU A 338 -7.76 -19.04 -25.80
CA LEU A 338 -7.95 -18.23 -24.62
C LEU A 338 -8.80 -19.02 -23.64
N SER A 339 -8.37 -19.12 -22.39
CA SER A 339 -9.16 -19.80 -21.36
C SER A 339 -9.26 -18.94 -20.10
N SER A 340 -10.48 -18.90 -19.55
CA SER A 340 -10.75 -18.45 -18.19
C SER A 340 -10.95 -19.69 -17.29
N ASN A 341 -11.23 -19.48 -16.01
CA ASN A 341 -11.58 -20.57 -15.09
C ASN A 341 -12.85 -21.34 -15.50
N HIS A 342 -13.66 -20.79 -16.42
CA HIS A 342 -15.01 -21.30 -16.70
C HIS A 342 -15.24 -21.63 -18.18
N THR A 343 -14.55 -20.95 -19.10
CA THR A 343 -14.77 -21.13 -20.53
C THR A 343 -13.46 -21.04 -21.30
N ALA A 344 -13.45 -21.57 -22.51
CA ALA A 344 -12.36 -21.42 -23.46
C ALA A 344 -12.92 -20.98 -24.81
N ALA A 345 -12.15 -20.15 -25.51
CA ALA A 345 -12.49 -19.63 -26.81
C ALA A 345 -11.26 -19.62 -27.70
N THR A 346 -11.44 -19.97 -28.97
CA THR A 346 -10.40 -19.82 -29.99
C THR A 346 -10.60 -18.48 -30.69
N VAL A 347 -9.54 -17.68 -30.73
CA VAL A 347 -9.53 -16.38 -31.40
C VAL A 347 -8.49 -16.40 -32.50
N GLU A 348 -8.90 -15.99 -33.69
CA GLU A 348 -8.02 -15.80 -34.84
C GLU A 348 -7.83 -14.32 -35.09
N LEU A 349 -6.58 -13.87 -35.14
CA LEU A 349 -6.25 -12.46 -35.34
C LEU A 349 -5.14 -12.30 -36.38
N SER A 350 -5.14 -11.18 -37.09
CA SER A 350 -4.08 -10.84 -38.04
C SER A 350 -2.82 -10.46 -37.25
N TYR A 351 -1.72 -11.14 -37.51
CA TYR A 351 -0.44 -10.92 -36.86
C TYR A 351 0.67 -10.64 -37.86
N LEU A 352 1.50 -9.64 -37.54
CA LEU A 352 2.71 -9.31 -38.24
C LEU A 352 3.94 -9.57 -37.34
N PRO A 353 4.54 -10.78 -37.40
CA PRO A 353 5.69 -11.15 -36.58
C PRO A 353 6.84 -10.15 -36.64
N ALA A 354 7.03 -9.46 -37.75
CA ALA A 354 8.17 -8.56 -37.94
C ALA A 354 8.11 -7.30 -37.07
N THR A 355 6.90 -6.87 -36.66
CA THR A 355 6.69 -5.65 -35.87
C THR A 355 5.91 -5.89 -34.58
N ASP A 356 5.54 -7.14 -34.28
CA ASP A 356 4.56 -7.50 -33.26
C ASP A 356 3.25 -6.69 -33.35
N ALA A 357 2.80 -6.42 -34.59
CA ALA A 357 1.52 -5.75 -34.79
C ALA A 357 0.38 -6.76 -34.88
N PHE A 358 -0.69 -6.50 -34.14
CA PHE A 358 -1.89 -7.33 -34.07
C PHE A 358 -3.10 -6.54 -34.56
N ARG A 359 -4.06 -7.22 -35.22
CA ARG A 359 -5.35 -6.63 -35.62
C ARG A 359 -6.46 -7.67 -35.58
N GLY A 360 -7.69 -7.22 -35.31
CA GLY A 360 -8.88 -8.08 -35.27
C GLY A 360 -9.12 -8.75 -33.92
N LEU A 361 -8.46 -8.27 -32.86
CA LEU A 361 -8.79 -8.61 -31.48
C LEU A 361 -9.87 -7.63 -31.01
N ASP A 362 -11.10 -7.78 -31.51
CA ASP A 362 -12.16 -6.80 -31.28
C ASP A 362 -13.13 -7.29 -30.20
N CYS A 363 -13.71 -6.36 -29.44
CA CYS A 363 -14.79 -6.65 -28.50
C CYS A 363 -16.02 -7.17 -29.26
N SER A 364 -16.53 -8.33 -28.86
CA SER A 364 -17.70 -8.94 -29.51
C SER A 364 -18.96 -8.07 -29.42
N VAL A 365 -19.04 -7.17 -28.41
CA VAL A 365 -20.19 -6.29 -28.17
C VAL A 365 -20.03 -4.92 -28.84
N CYS A 366 -19.00 -4.16 -28.46
CA CYS A 366 -18.83 -2.79 -28.95
C CYS A 366 -17.92 -2.65 -30.19
N SER A 367 -17.33 -3.75 -30.66
CA SER A 367 -16.35 -3.77 -31.78
C SER A 367 -15.13 -2.88 -31.57
N GLN A 368 -14.85 -2.46 -30.33
CA GLN A 368 -13.63 -1.72 -30.00
C GLN A 368 -12.41 -2.66 -30.10
N ASP A 369 -11.33 -2.18 -30.68
CA ASP A 369 -10.04 -2.86 -30.71
C ASP A 369 -9.51 -3.04 -29.28
N LEU A 370 -9.31 -4.29 -28.88
CA LEU A 370 -8.85 -4.68 -27.55
C LEU A 370 -7.33 -4.84 -27.47
N THR A 371 -6.58 -4.58 -28.54
CA THR A 371 -5.11 -4.66 -28.53
C THR A 371 -4.45 -3.65 -27.59
N GLU A 372 -5.12 -2.53 -27.26
CA GLU A 372 -4.62 -1.49 -26.36
C GLU A 372 -5.71 -0.90 -25.45
N GLY A 373 -5.35 -0.63 -24.19
CA GLY A 373 -6.11 0.23 -23.28
C GLY A 373 -7.32 -0.37 -22.56
N VAL A 374 -7.80 -1.56 -22.96
CA VAL A 374 -8.92 -2.26 -22.30
C VAL A 374 -8.55 -3.72 -22.06
N LEU A 375 -8.73 -4.20 -20.84
CA LEU A 375 -8.45 -5.60 -20.49
C LEU A 375 -9.52 -6.54 -21.10
N PRO A 376 -9.10 -7.52 -21.93
CA PRO A 376 -10.01 -8.52 -22.48
C PRO A 376 -10.46 -9.52 -21.41
N LYS A 377 -11.72 -9.92 -21.49
CA LYS A 377 -12.36 -10.98 -20.68
C LYS A 377 -13.13 -11.93 -21.60
N LEU A 378 -13.31 -13.17 -21.13
CA LEU A 378 -14.21 -14.14 -21.78
C LEU A 378 -15.52 -14.22 -21.01
N CYS A 379 -16.63 -13.98 -21.71
CA CYS A 379 -17.94 -14.23 -21.12
C CYS A 379 -18.24 -15.74 -21.04
N THR A 380 -19.28 -16.15 -20.31
CA THR A 380 -19.70 -17.55 -20.14
C THR A 380 -19.91 -18.31 -21.46
N ASN A 381 -20.34 -17.62 -22.52
CA ASN A 381 -20.55 -18.18 -23.84
C ASN A 381 -19.29 -18.19 -24.73
N GLY A 382 -18.14 -17.77 -24.21
CA GLY A 382 -16.86 -17.74 -24.94
C GLY A 382 -16.67 -16.51 -25.83
N HIS A 383 -17.50 -15.47 -25.72
CA HIS A 383 -17.25 -14.21 -26.42
C HIS A 383 -16.12 -13.44 -25.76
N LEU A 384 -15.18 -12.96 -26.57
CA LEU A 384 -14.13 -12.05 -26.13
C LEU A 384 -14.70 -10.62 -26.07
N ILE A 385 -14.64 -10.01 -24.90
CA ILE A 385 -15.18 -8.68 -24.62
C ILE A 385 -14.19 -7.84 -23.83
N GLY A 386 -14.27 -6.52 -23.96
CA GLY A 386 -13.54 -5.62 -23.06
C GLY A 386 -14.22 -5.52 -21.70
N ASP A 387 -13.46 -5.22 -20.64
CA ASP A 387 -13.98 -5.01 -19.28
C ASP A 387 -15.20 -4.06 -19.19
N PRO A 388 -15.30 -2.95 -19.94
CA PRO A 388 -16.49 -2.10 -19.92
C PRO A 388 -17.78 -2.76 -20.44
N CYS A 389 -17.66 -3.79 -21.27
CA CYS A 389 -18.78 -4.56 -21.79
C CYS A 389 -19.02 -5.85 -20.98
N ALA A 390 -18.29 -6.03 -19.88
CA ALA A 390 -18.31 -7.22 -19.06
C ALA A 390 -19.00 -6.96 -17.71
N THR A 391 -19.98 -7.80 -17.37
CA THR A 391 -20.59 -7.82 -16.04
C THR A 391 -20.21 -9.12 -15.35
N SER A 392 -19.56 -9.05 -14.19
CA SER A 392 -19.11 -10.26 -13.47
C SER A 392 -19.97 -10.51 -12.24
N CYS A 393 -20.37 -11.76 -12.03
CA CYS A 393 -21.10 -12.15 -10.84
C CYS A 393 -20.18 -12.15 -9.62
N ARG A 394 -20.57 -11.45 -8.55
CA ARG A 394 -19.88 -11.44 -7.25
C ARG A 394 -19.60 -12.85 -6.72
N SER A 395 -20.62 -13.72 -6.75
CA SER A 395 -20.59 -14.99 -6.01
C SER A 395 -19.83 -16.10 -6.72
N CYS A 396 -19.98 -16.22 -8.05
CA CYS A 396 -19.33 -17.30 -8.81
C CYS A 396 -18.19 -16.83 -9.71
N GLY A 397 -18.00 -15.52 -9.91
CA GLY A 397 -16.96 -14.97 -10.78
C GLY A 397 -17.24 -15.08 -12.28
N LEU A 398 -18.38 -15.67 -12.68
CA LEU A 398 -18.76 -15.77 -14.09
C LEU A 398 -18.98 -14.39 -14.71
N THR A 399 -18.44 -14.19 -15.90
CA THR A 399 -18.56 -12.95 -16.67
C THR A 399 -19.63 -13.07 -17.75
N TYR A 400 -20.47 -12.07 -17.90
CA TYR A 400 -21.56 -11.98 -18.87
C TYR A 400 -21.39 -10.78 -19.78
N CYS A 401 -21.93 -10.88 -21.00
CA CYS A 401 -21.91 -9.85 -22.02
C CYS A 401 -23.34 -9.41 -22.36
N GLU A 402 -23.54 -8.17 -22.85
CA GLU A 402 -24.88 -7.69 -23.22
C GLU A 402 -25.50 -8.47 -24.40
N ASP A 403 -24.68 -8.93 -25.35
CA ASP A 403 -25.13 -9.70 -26.53
C ASP A 403 -25.47 -11.16 -26.21
N CYS A 404 -25.15 -11.61 -25.00
CA CYS A 404 -25.39 -12.96 -24.56
C CYS A 404 -26.87 -13.08 -24.12
N ASP A 405 -27.79 -13.19 -25.10
CA ASP A 405 -29.26 -13.40 -25.12
C ASP A 405 -30.05 -13.52 -23.78
N GLY A 406 -29.67 -12.75 -22.78
CA GLY A 406 -30.17 -12.81 -21.42
C GLY A 406 -29.66 -11.61 -20.63
N THR A 407 -29.99 -10.41 -21.06
CA THR A 407 -29.83 -9.19 -20.26
C THR A 407 -30.66 -9.19 -18.96
N GLU A 408 -31.20 -10.35 -18.55
CA GLU A 408 -31.74 -10.67 -17.23
C GLU A 408 -30.74 -11.45 -16.34
N HIS A 409 -29.49 -11.68 -16.77
CA HIS A 409 -28.59 -12.60 -16.04
C HIS A 409 -28.14 -12.08 -14.69
N CYS A 410 -27.87 -10.78 -14.52
CA CYS A 410 -27.39 -10.24 -13.25
C CYS A 410 -28.34 -9.21 -12.65
N THR A 411 -28.59 -9.35 -11.35
CA THR A 411 -29.35 -8.38 -10.54
C THR A 411 -28.46 -7.90 -9.40
N PRO A 412 -28.43 -6.59 -9.08
CA PRO A 412 -27.62 -6.09 -7.98
C PRO A 412 -28.19 -6.58 -6.64
N CYS A 413 -27.31 -7.07 -5.77
CA CYS A 413 -27.68 -7.42 -4.41
C CYS A 413 -28.05 -6.16 -3.61
N VAL A 414 -29.17 -6.16 -2.87
CA VAL A 414 -29.57 -4.99 -2.07
C VAL A 414 -28.59 -4.64 -0.94
N VAL A 415 -27.75 -5.60 -0.52
CA VAL A 415 -26.81 -5.44 0.59
C VAL A 415 -25.48 -4.87 0.11
N CYS A 416 -24.83 -5.50 -0.87
CA CYS A 416 -23.52 -5.07 -1.38
C CYS A 416 -23.55 -4.27 -2.69
N TRP A 417 -24.70 -4.20 -3.36
CA TRP A 417 -24.91 -3.43 -4.60
C TRP A 417 -24.11 -3.95 -5.81
N GLU A 418 -23.46 -5.11 -5.66
CA GLU A 418 -22.75 -5.78 -6.74
C GLU A 418 -23.66 -6.75 -7.51
N ASP A 419 -23.35 -6.98 -8.77
CA ASP A 419 -24.11 -7.82 -9.69
C ASP A 419 -24.00 -9.30 -9.36
N VAL A 420 -25.15 -9.99 -9.32
CA VAL A 420 -25.25 -11.41 -8.99
C VAL A 420 -26.02 -12.14 -10.07
N CYS A 421 -25.45 -13.23 -10.61
CA CYS A 421 -26.13 -14.00 -11.65
C CYS A 421 -27.39 -14.69 -11.10
N GLN A 422 -28.36 -15.00 -11.96
CA GLN A 422 -29.61 -15.66 -11.58
C GLN A 422 -29.42 -16.98 -10.80
N GLU A 423 -28.34 -17.73 -11.07
CA GLU A 423 -28.03 -18.97 -10.35
C GLU A 423 -27.55 -18.73 -8.92
N CYS A 424 -26.88 -17.59 -8.67
CA CYS A 424 -26.40 -17.19 -7.36
C CYS A 424 -27.35 -16.24 -6.63
N LEU A 425 -28.39 -15.78 -7.32
CA LEU A 425 -29.38 -14.86 -6.78
C LEU A 425 -30.38 -15.60 -5.91
N GLN A 426 -30.58 -15.08 -4.70
CA GLN A 426 -31.60 -15.54 -3.78
C GLN A 426 -32.62 -14.42 -3.53
N THR A 427 -33.85 -14.79 -3.15
CA THR A 427 -34.89 -13.83 -2.78
C THR A 427 -35.18 -13.96 -1.29
N CYS A 428 -35.04 -12.85 -0.55
CA CYS A 428 -35.35 -12.84 0.87
C CYS A 428 -36.86 -13.06 1.09
N ALA A 429 -37.23 -14.06 1.87
CA ALA A 429 -38.62 -14.36 2.19
C ALA A 429 -39.28 -13.24 3.04
N SER A 430 -38.51 -12.50 3.82
CA SER A 430 -39.02 -11.42 4.69
C SER A 430 -39.36 -10.14 3.92
N CYS A 431 -38.50 -9.70 3.00
CA CYS A 431 -38.67 -8.41 2.30
C CYS A 431 -38.84 -8.52 0.78
N GLY A 432 -38.70 -9.72 0.20
CA GLY A 432 -38.86 -9.97 -1.23
C GLY A 432 -37.75 -9.43 -2.12
N THR A 433 -36.66 -8.93 -1.55
CA THR A 433 -35.55 -8.33 -2.31
C THR A 433 -34.51 -9.37 -2.72
N ALA A 434 -33.78 -9.06 -3.79
CA ALA A 434 -32.73 -9.89 -4.36
C ALA A 434 -31.41 -9.73 -3.57
N VAL A 435 -30.82 -10.86 -3.19
CA VAL A 435 -29.56 -10.93 -2.41
C VAL A 435 -28.63 -12.00 -2.95
N CYS A 436 -27.31 -11.80 -2.81
CA CYS A 436 -26.35 -12.87 -3.11
C CYS A 436 -26.35 -13.94 -2.02
N ALA A 437 -25.87 -15.13 -2.36
CA ALA A 437 -25.71 -16.24 -1.43
C ALA A 437 -24.91 -15.86 -0.17
N ASP A 438 -23.91 -14.98 -0.28
CA ASP A 438 -23.07 -14.54 0.85
C ASP A 438 -23.79 -13.60 1.82
N HIS A 439 -24.90 -12.99 1.40
CA HIS A 439 -25.68 -12.05 2.22
C HIS A 439 -27.05 -12.61 2.61
N SER A 440 -27.20 -13.93 2.54
CA SER A 440 -28.43 -14.63 2.83
C SER A 440 -28.15 -15.91 3.60
N GLU A 441 -29.03 -16.24 4.54
CA GLU A 441 -28.93 -17.47 5.33
C GLU A 441 -30.33 -18.05 5.57
N PHE A 442 -30.38 -19.35 5.85
CA PHE A 442 -31.64 -20.02 6.18
C PHE A 442 -32.00 -19.73 7.63
N CYS A 443 -33.22 -19.23 7.86
CA CYS A 443 -33.74 -19.12 9.23
C CYS A 443 -33.94 -20.52 9.83
N ASP A 444 -33.33 -20.78 10.99
CA ASP A 444 -33.41 -22.09 11.66
C ASP A 444 -34.85 -22.47 12.07
N SER A 445 -35.74 -21.49 12.28
CA SER A 445 -37.13 -21.73 12.68
C SER A 445 -38.09 -22.09 11.53
N CYS A 446 -37.89 -21.52 10.34
CA CYS A 446 -38.83 -21.67 9.22
C CYS A 446 -38.19 -22.13 7.90
N GLU A 447 -36.89 -22.37 7.90
CA GLU A 447 -36.09 -22.85 6.76
C GLU A 447 -36.20 -21.96 5.51
N SER A 448 -36.65 -20.71 5.65
CA SER A 448 -36.73 -19.75 4.56
C SER A 448 -35.44 -18.94 4.46
N ILE A 449 -35.04 -18.62 3.23
CA ILE A 449 -33.89 -17.76 2.97
C ILE A 449 -34.23 -16.34 3.39
N THR A 450 -33.40 -15.76 4.24
CA THR A 450 -33.55 -14.40 4.74
C THR A 450 -32.23 -13.67 4.61
N CYS A 451 -32.26 -12.41 4.18
CA CYS A 451 -31.05 -11.60 4.11
C CYS A 451 -30.60 -11.14 5.50
N HIS A 452 -29.30 -10.86 5.68
CA HIS A 452 -28.76 -10.34 6.94
C HIS A 452 -29.27 -8.94 7.34
N LEU A 453 -30.15 -8.32 6.56
CA LEU A 453 -30.86 -7.09 6.94
C LEU A 453 -32.25 -7.37 7.55
N CYS A 454 -32.75 -8.60 7.46
CA CYS A 454 -34.07 -9.00 7.95
C CYS A 454 -33.99 -10.19 8.91
N GLY A 455 -32.81 -10.41 9.47
CA GLY A 455 -32.51 -11.47 10.42
C GLY A 455 -31.11 -11.31 11.00
N GLU A 456 -30.88 -11.96 12.13
CA GLU A 456 -29.62 -11.98 12.84
C GLU A 456 -29.48 -13.28 13.66
N GLU A 457 -28.31 -13.50 14.24
CA GLU A 457 -28.04 -14.66 15.09
C GLU A 457 -28.71 -14.49 16.47
N CYS A 458 -29.32 -15.55 16.98
CA CYS A 458 -29.82 -15.56 18.35
C CYS A 458 -28.64 -15.39 19.34
N ALA A 459 -28.69 -14.39 20.22
CA ALA A 459 -27.59 -14.11 21.15
C ALA A 459 -27.25 -15.27 22.11
N THR A 460 -28.18 -16.18 22.36
CA THR A 460 -27.96 -17.40 23.17
C THR A 460 -27.49 -18.60 22.34
N GLY A 461 -28.11 -18.81 21.18
CA GLY A 461 -27.93 -20.04 20.38
C GLY A 461 -26.90 -19.93 19.25
N GLY A 462 -26.59 -18.71 18.81
CA GLY A 462 -25.71 -18.42 17.67
C GLY A 462 -26.29 -18.84 16.30
N THR A 463 -27.51 -19.35 16.25
CA THR A 463 -28.19 -19.73 15.00
C THR A 463 -28.89 -18.53 14.39
N PHE A 464 -28.89 -18.44 13.05
CA PHE A 464 -29.53 -17.34 12.34
C PHE A 464 -31.05 -17.49 12.29
N HIS A 465 -31.77 -16.42 12.62
CA HIS A 465 -33.23 -16.35 12.53
C HIS A 465 -33.67 -15.07 11.83
N CYS A 466 -34.78 -15.13 11.11
CA CYS A 466 -35.42 -13.91 10.61
C CYS A 466 -36.06 -13.11 11.74
N ASP A 467 -36.23 -11.80 11.55
CA ASP A 467 -36.75 -10.87 12.56
C ASP A 467 -38.10 -11.32 13.18
N SER A 468 -38.94 -12.02 12.40
CA SER A 468 -40.23 -12.54 12.90
C SER A 468 -40.12 -13.69 13.89
N HIS A 469 -38.96 -14.37 13.96
CA HIS A 469 -38.67 -15.46 14.89
C HIS A 469 -37.66 -15.04 15.96
N LEU A 470 -37.40 -13.74 16.05
CA LEU A 470 -36.57 -13.13 17.06
C LEU A 470 -37.44 -12.28 17.98
N THR A 471 -37.21 -12.44 19.27
CA THR A 471 -37.86 -11.68 20.33
C THR A 471 -36.80 -10.93 21.12
N HIS A 472 -37.04 -9.65 21.30
CA HIS A 472 -36.19 -8.74 22.08
C HIS A 472 -36.29 -9.02 23.59
N CYS A 473 -35.16 -9.15 24.28
CA CYS A 473 -35.09 -9.23 25.73
C CYS A 473 -35.06 -7.82 26.33
N SER A 474 -36.02 -7.49 27.21
CA SER A 474 -36.05 -6.13 27.77
C SER A 474 -34.99 -5.83 28.84
N ASP A 475 -34.21 -6.83 29.29
CA ASP A 475 -33.17 -6.64 30.31
C ASP A 475 -31.78 -6.46 29.68
N CYS A 476 -31.40 -7.30 28.70
CA CYS A 476 -30.09 -7.20 28.02
C CYS A 476 -30.10 -6.46 26.67
N ASP A 477 -31.28 -6.11 26.14
CA ASP A 477 -31.47 -5.43 24.85
C ASP A 477 -31.12 -6.27 23.59
N ASP A 478 -30.76 -7.55 23.76
CA ASP A 478 -30.45 -8.48 22.67
C ASP A 478 -31.69 -9.23 22.14
N HIS A 479 -31.59 -9.79 20.92
CA HIS A 479 -32.62 -10.64 20.33
C HIS A 479 -32.33 -12.14 20.49
N HIS A 480 -33.39 -12.87 20.81
CA HIS A 480 -33.33 -14.29 21.08
C HIS A 480 -34.46 -15.01 20.35
N CYS A 481 -34.21 -16.24 19.91
CA CYS A 481 -35.28 -17.04 19.31
C CYS A 481 -36.33 -17.45 20.35
N ASP A 482 -37.51 -17.87 19.88
CA ASP A 482 -38.63 -18.26 20.74
C ASP A 482 -38.30 -19.39 21.74
N VAL A 483 -37.31 -20.22 21.42
CA VAL A 483 -36.87 -21.31 22.30
C VAL A 483 -36.11 -20.77 23.51
N HIS A 484 -35.29 -19.72 23.32
CA HIS A 484 -34.46 -19.09 24.34
C HIS A 484 -35.12 -17.89 25.01
N THR A 485 -36.42 -17.68 24.78
CA THR A 485 -37.21 -16.66 25.47
C THR A 485 -38.31 -17.26 26.33
N ARG A 486 -38.56 -16.61 27.46
CA ARG A 486 -39.64 -16.90 28.41
C ARG A 486 -40.30 -15.58 28.80
N ARG A 487 -41.49 -15.63 29.39
CA ARG A 487 -42.19 -14.42 29.85
C ARG A 487 -42.17 -14.38 31.37
N CYS A 488 -41.91 -13.21 31.94
CA CYS A 488 -42.04 -12.99 33.37
C CYS A 488 -43.51 -13.17 33.79
N SER A 489 -43.75 -13.89 34.88
CA SER A 489 -45.11 -14.17 35.39
C SER A 489 -45.78 -12.93 35.99
N VAL A 490 -45.00 -11.87 36.27
CA VAL A 490 -45.47 -10.61 36.87
C VAL A 490 -45.79 -9.56 35.80
N CYS A 491 -44.84 -9.25 34.91
CA CYS A 491 -45.03 -8.20 33.88
C CYS A 491 -45.31 -8.73 32.47
N GLU A 492 -45.30 -10.05 32.26
CA GLU A 492 -45.52 -10.71 30.96
C GLU A 492 -44.53 -10.33 29.84
N SER A 493 -43.48 -9.56 30.15
CA SER A 493 -42.47 -9.16 29.18
C SER A 493 -41.50 -10.32 28.89
N PRO A 494 -41.06 -10.47 27.64
CA PRO A 494 -40.13 -11.50 27.25
C PRO A 494 -38.74 -11.24 27.85
N ARG A 495 -38.10 -12.31 28.29
CA ARG A 495 -36.75 -12.36 28.84
C ARG A 495 -36.01 -13.54 28.24
N CYS A 496 -34.70 -13.40 28.07
CA CYS A 496 -33.86 -14.53 27.73
C CYS A 496 -33.73 -15.48 28.93
N GLU A 497 -33.22 -16.69 28.70
CA GLU A 497 -33.08 -17.69 29.77
C GLU A 497 -32.09 -17.30 30.88
N THR A 498 -31.19 -16.34 30.63
CA THR A 498 -30.25 -15.83 31.64
C THR A 498 -30.83 -14.72 32.50
N ASP A 499 -31.79 -13.96 31.98
CA ASP A 499 -32.40 -12.81 32.66
C ASP A 499 -33.74 -13.15 33.33
N ILE A 500 -34.03 -14.45 33.45
CA ILE A 500 -35.24 -14.97 34.10
C ILE A 500 -34.88 -16.07 35.08
N GLU A 501 -35.36 -15.95 36.31
CA GLU A 501 -35.11 -16.90 37.38
C GLU A 501 -36.42 -17.51 37.88
N ARG A 502 -36.32 -18.62 38.64
CA ARG A 502 -37.48 -19.26 39.28
C ARG A 502 -37.58 -18.80 40.73
N CYS A 503 -38.77 -18.41 41.14
CA CYS A 503 -39.05 -18.16 42.55
C CYS A 503 -38.89 -19.46 43.35
N SER A 504 -38.05 -19.45 44.40
CA SER A 504 -37.81 -20.63 45.24
C SER A 504 -39.05 -21.10 46.02
N ALA A 505 -40.07 -20.25 46.15
CA ALA A 505 -41.30 -20.54 46.88
C ALA A 505 -42.45 -21.08 46.00
N CYS A 506 -42.70 -20.47 44.83
CA CYS A 506 -43.80 -20.86 43.92
C CYS A 506 -43.37 -21.45 42.58
N ASP A 507 -42.07 -21.47 42.26
CA ASP A 507 -41.50 -21.89 40.98
C ASP A 507 -41.91 -21.04 39.76
N ASP A 508 -42.56 -19.89 40.00
CA ASP A 508 -42.90 -18.93 38.94
C ASP A 508 -41.64 -18.29 38.36
N LEU A 509 -41.67 -18.05 37.03
CA LEU A 509 -40.60 -17.38 36.32
C LEU A 509 -40.69 -15.87 36.52
N ILE A 510 -39.63 -15.25 37.03
CA ILE A 510 -39.57 -13.83 37.37
C ILE A 510 -38.32 -13.20 36.77
N CYS A 511 -38.44 -11.96 36.28
CA CYS A 511 -37.29 -11.21 35.80
C CYS A 511 -36.53 -10.57 36.97
N SER A 512 -35.35 -10.04 36.68
CA SER A 512 -34.49 -9.34 37.63
C SER A 512 -35.26 -8.28 38.44
N ASP A 513 -36.05 -7.43 37.78
CA ASP A 513 -36.85 -6.37 38.41
C ASP A 513 -37.94 -6.88 39.38
N HIS A 514 -38.49 -8.08 39.16
CA HIS A 514 -39.54 -8.67 40.01
C HIS A 514 -38.99 -9.76 40.94
N SER A 515 -37.67 -9.81 41.09
CA SER A 515 -36.97 -10.75 41.94
C SER A 515 -36.28 -10.04 43.09
N ALA A 516 -36.28 -10.67 44.26
CA ALA A 516 -35.47 -10.25 45.39
C ALA A 516 -34.82 -11.46 46.05
N ILE A 517 -33.65 -11.24 46.64
CA ILE A 517 -32.87 -12.29 47.28
C ILE A 517 -33.08 -12.23 48.79
N CYS A 518 -33.50 -13.33 49.40
CA CYS A 518 -33.59 -13.37 50.86
C CYS A 518 -32.21 -13.19 51.49
N THR A 519 -32.07 -12.15 52.33
CA THR A 519 -30.79 -11.79 52.97
C THR A 519 -30.22 -12.91 53.85
N MET A 520 -31.04 -13.84 54.33
CA MET A 520 -30.63 -14.90 55.26
C MET A 520 -30.23 -16.21 54.57
N CYS A 521 -30.97 -16.65 53.54
CA CYS A 521 -30.70 -17.92 52.84
C CYS A 521 -30.16 -17.76 51.42
N GLY A 522 -30.23 -16.56 50.83
CA GLY A 522 -29.81 -16.31 49.46
C GLY A 522 -30.79 -16.83 48.40
N GLU A 523 -32.00 -17.25 48.77
CA GLU A 523 -33.02 -17.72 47.82
C GLU A 523 -33.63 -16.55 47.03
N THR A 524 -33.75 -16.72 45.71
CA THR A 524 -34.50 -15.80 44.83
C THR A 524 -36.00 -15.99 45.02
N LEU A 525 -36.71 -14.90 45.23
CA LEU A 525 -38.13 -14.86 45.55
C LEU A 525 -38.82 -13.79 44.70
N CYS A 526 -40.09 -14.02 44.34
CA CYS A 526 -40.91 -12.97 43.77
C CYS A 526 -41.39 -12.02 44.89
N GLU A 527 -41.85 -10.83 44.51
CA GLU A 527 -42.33 -9.82 45.46
C GLU A 527 -43.37 -10.36 46.46
N GLU A 528 -44.31 -11.19 46.00
CA GLU A 528 -45.34 -11.83 46.86
C GLU A 528 -44.78 -12.77 47.95
N HIS A 529 -43.57 -13.31 47.76
CA HIS A 529 -42.91 -14.22 48.71
C HIS A 529 -41.80 -13.53 49.50
N THR A 530 -41.71 -12.20 49.42
CA THR A 530 -40.75 -11.39 50.15
C THR A 530 -41.43 -10.59 51.24
N GLU A 531 -40.72 -10.42 52.34
CA GLU A 531 -41.14 -9.67 53.52
C GLU A 531 -40.03 -8.70 53.91
N VAL A 532 -40.39 -7.50 54.33
CA VAL A 532 -39.42 -6.48 54.77
C VAL A 532 -39.47 -6.36 56.30
N CYS A 533 -38.31 -6.44 56.94
CA CYS A 533 -38.23 -6.23 58.38
C CYS A 533 -38.30 -4.74 58.71
N VAL A 534 -39.26 -4.33 59.54
CA VAL A 534 -39.45 -2.92 59.94
C VAL A 534 -38.17 -2.29 60.50
N THR A 535 -37.44 -3.03 61.34
CA THR A 535 -36.20 -2.57 61.97
C THR A 535 -35.03 -2.49 60.97
N CYS A 536 -35.02 -3.34 59.94
CA CYS A 536 -34.03 -3.24 58.87
C CYS A 536 -34.29 -2.03 57.98
N ALA A 537 -35.56 -1.74 57.67
CA ALA A 537 -35.97 -0.60 56.85
C ALA A 537 -35.70 0.76 57.54
N GLU A 538 -35.74 0.80 58.87
CA GLU A 538 -35.41 2.00 59.67
C GLU A 538 -33.90 2.21 59.89
N GLY A 539 -33.06 1.24 59.49
CA GLY A 539 -31.60 1.32 59.63
C GLY A 539 -30.95 2.36 58.71
N GLN A 540 -29.79 2.88 59.10
CA GLN A 540 -29.04 3.87 58.30
C GLN A 540 -28.31 3.28 57.08
N ASP A 541 -28.33 1.96 56.90
CA ASP A 541 -27.78 1.29 55.71
C ASP A 541 -28.84 1.31 54.62
N SER A 542 -28.54 2.00 53.51
CA SER A 542 -29.48 2.40 52.44
C SER A 542 -29.98 1.27 51.52
N GLU A 543 -30.04 0.03 51.99
CA GLU A 543 -30.52 -1.12 51.20
C GLU A 543 -31.65 -1.82 51.95
N GLU A 544 -32.85 -1.79 51.38
CA GLU A 544 -34.03 -2.50 51.91
C GLU A 544 -33.76 -4.00 51.91
N LYS A 545 -33.59 -4.58 53.11
CA LYS A 545 -33.34 -6.01 53.27
C LYS A 545 -34.65 -6.79 53.19
N THR A 546 -34.72 -7.71 52.23
CA THR A 546 -35.86 -8.61 52.04
C THR A 546 -35.57 -10.00 52.65
N PHE A 547 -36.64 -10.63 53.13
CA PHE A 547 -36.60 -11.92 53.81
C PHE A 547 -37.71 -12.82 53.27
N CYS A 548 -37.48 -14.14 53.18
CA CYS A 548 -38.56 -15.08 52.90
C CYS A 548 -39.47 -15.25 54.12
N GLN A 549 -40.66 -15.81 53.89
CA GLN A 549 -41.66 -16.06 54.93
C GLN A 549 -41.17 -16.94 56.10
N THR A 550 -40.12 -17.75 55.91
CA THR A 550 -39.54 -18.57 56.99
C THR A 550 -38.54 -17.78 57.86
N HIS A 551 -37.89 -16.75 57.29
CA HIS A 551 -36.92 -15.89 57.99
C HIS A 551 -37.52 -14.58 58.49
N ALA A 552 -38.74 -14.27 58.08
CA ALA A 552 -39.58 -13.22 58.63
C ALA A 552 -40.60 -13.80 59.62
N THR A 553 -40.99 -13.03 60.63
CA THR A 553 -42.07 -13.41 61.54
C THR A 553 -42.80 -12.16 62.03
N GLN A 554 -44.10 -12.26 62.23
CA GLN A 554 -44.89 -11.16 62.80
C GLN A 554 -44.66 -11.05 64.31
N CYS A 555 -44.55 -9.81 64.79
CA CYS A 555 -44.55 -9.50 66.21
C CYS A 555 -45.87 -10.00 66.84
N SER A 556 -45.81 -10.51 68.07
CA SER A 556 -46.99 -11.03 68.78
C SER A 556 -47.76 -9.99 69.57
N VAL A 557 -47.34 -8.72 69.48
CA VAL A 557 -47.97 -7.57 70.15
C VAL A 557 -48.47 -6.54 69.13
N GLY A 558 -47.74 -6.33 68.04
CA GLY A 558 -48.17 -5.52 66.89
C GLY A 558 -48.07 -6.31 65.58
N GLU A 559 -48.63 -5.82 64.48
CA GLU A 559 -48.63 -6.50 63.18
C GLU A 559 -47.31 -6.34 62.40
N GLU A 560 -46.25 -5.84 63.05
CA GLU A 560 -44.95 -5.56 62.43
C GLU A 560 -44.17 -6.84 62.11
N THR A 561 -43.66 -6.96 60.89
CA THR A 561 -42.77 -8.05 60.47
C THR A 561 -41.32 -7.78 60.90
N VAL A 562 -40.71 -8.77 61.55
CA VAL A 562 -39.30 -8.74 61.97
C VAL A 562 -38.54 -9.96 61.47
N CYS A 563 -37.28 -9.75 61.10
CA CYS A 563 -36.39 -10.84 60.71
C CYS A 563 -35.91 -11.65 61.92
N SER A 564 -35.30 -12.82 61.67
CA SER A 564 -34.73 -13.68 62.70
C SER A 564 -33.73 -12.99 63.64
N ASN A 565 -33.04 -11.95 63.18
CA ASN A 565 -32.05 -11.22 63.97
C ASN A 565 -32.67 -10.11 64.85
N HIS A 566 -33.85 -9.61 64.49
CA HIS A 566 -34.55 -8.52 65.19
C HIS A 566 -35.78 -8.99 65.98
N ARG A 567 -35.99 -10.31 66.05
CA ARG A 567 -37.02 -10.93 66.87
C ARG A 567 -36.43 -11.44 68.18
N VAL A 568 -37.12 -11.16 69.29
CA VAL A 568 -36.80 -11.74 70.60
C VAL A 568 -37.94 -12.67 71.01
N SER A 569 -37.64 -13.86 71.52
CA SER A 569 -38.65 -14.80 72.02
C SER A 569 -39.40 -14.20 73.21
N ARG A 570 -40.73 -14.30 73.20
CA ARG A 570 -41.57 -13.79 74.27
C ARG A 570 -41.42 -14.70 75.51
N PRO A 571 -41.03 -14.17 76.68
CA PRO A 571 -40.86 -15.03 77.86
C PRO A 571 -42.17 -15.44 78.52
N LEU A 572 -43.24 -14.64 78.38
CA LEU A 572 -44.57 -14.96 78.90
C LEU A 572 -45.55 -15.16 77.74
N GLY A 573 -45.81 -16.43 77.40
CA GLY A 573 -46.66 -16.85 76.29
C GLY A 573 -45.86 -17.34 75.09
N THR A 574 -46.54 -17.55 73.95
CA THR A 574 -45.93 -17.98 72.69
C THR A 574 -45.70 -16.81 71.76
N GLY A 575 -44.65 -16.88 70.93
CA GLY A 575 -44.40 -15.93 69.84
C GLY A 575 -43.14 -15.08 70.04
N HIS A 576 -43.00 -14.03 69.23
CA HIS A 576 -41.82 -13.18 69.16
C HIS A 576 -42.18 -11.70 69.27
N LEU A 577 -41.24 -10.89 69.75
CA LEU A 577 -41.38 -9.45 69.94
C LEU A 577 -40.36 -8.71 69.07
N CYS A 578 -40.80 -7.64 68.43
CA CYS A 578 -39.93 -6.67 67.78
C CYS A 578 -39.34 -5.69 68.81
N GLN A 579 -38.38 -4.87 68.40
CA GLN A 579 -37.73 -3.87 69.25
C GLN A 579 -38.69 -2.82 69.84
N ASN A 580 -39.74 -2.46 69.11
CA ASN A 580 -40.71 -1.45 69.56
C ASN A 580 -41.69 -1.99 70.63
N HIS A 581 -41.77 -3.31 70.80
CA HIS A 581 -42.79 -3.96 71.63
C HIS A 581 -42.22 -4.78 72.79
N HIS A 582 -40.91 -4.70 73.03
CA HIS A 582 -40.27 -5.26 74.21
C HIS A 582 -39.43 -4.22 74.96
N ASP A 583 -39.28 -4.41 76.26
CA ASP A 583 -38.38 -3.64 77.11
C ASP A 583 -37.87 -4.55 78.25
N THR A 584 -36.77 -4.19 78.89
CA THR A 584 -36.20 -4.94 80.01
C THR A 584 -36.83 -4.54 81.33
N CYS A 585 -37.06 -5.50 82.22
CA CYS A 585 -37.47 -5.18 83.58
C CYS A 585 -36.32 -4.51 84.35
N ASP A 586 -36.57 -3.35 84.97
CA ASP A 586 -35.57 -2.59 85.74
C ASP A 586 -34.94 -3.37 86.91
N THR A 587 -35.60 -4.44 87.35
CA THR A 587 -35.16 -5.25 88.50
C THR A 587 -34.56 -6.59 88.10
N CYS A 588 -35.24 -7.36 87.24
CA CYS A 588 -34.75 -8.66 86.79
C CYS A 588 -33.94 -8.62 85.49
N GLU A 589 -33.84 -7.47 84.81
CA GLU A 589 -33.14 -7.26 83.52
C GLU A 589 -33.59 -8.19 82.37
N ILE A 590 -34.54 -9.09 82.61
CA ILE A 590 -35.18 -9.93 81.59
C ILE A 590 -36.06 -9.07 80.70
N ILE A 591 -36.00 -9.33 79.40
CA ILE A 591 -36.84 -8.70 78.37
C ILE A 591 -38.28 -9.19 78.53
N TYR A 592 -39.26 -8.29 78.56
CA TYR A 592 -40.69 -8.62 78.52
C TYR A 592 -41.37 -7.81 77.41
N SER A 593 -42.58 -8.24 77.02
CA SER A 593 -43.46 -7.38 76.23
C SER A 593 -43.86 -6.16 77.07
N ILE A 594 -43.76 -4.95 76.50
CA ILE A 594 -44.08 -3.69 77.17
C ILE A 594 -45.43 -3.71 77.92
N PRO A 595 -46.53 -4.25 77.39
CA PRO A 595 -47.82 -4.28 78.09
C PRO A 595 -47.84 -5.06 79.42
N VAL A 596 -46.86 -5.95 79.64
CA VAL A 596 -46.75 -6.77 80.85
C VAL A 596 -45.87 -6.09 81.92
N LEU A 597 -45.09 -5.08 81.53
CA LEU A 597 -44.34 -4.24 82.46
C LEU A 597 -45.25 -3.16 83.03
N ASN A 598 -45.16 -2.93 84.34
CA ASN A 598 -45.85 -1.86 85.02
C ASN A 598 -44.81 -1.04 85.78
N ASP A 599 -44.68 0.25 85.42
CA ASP A 599 -43.61 1.14 85.90
C ASP A 599 -42.21 0.49 85.81
N GLY A 600 -41.90 -0.12 84.66
CA GLY A 600 -40.60 -0.78 84.39
C GLY A 600 -40.40 -2.13 85.09
N GLN A 601 -41.40 -2.63 85.84
CA GLN A 601 -41.26 -3.87 86.62
C GLN A 601 -42.17 -4.98 86.11
N CYS A 602 -41.62 -6.20 86.02
CA CYS A 602 -42.38 -7.39 85.70
C CYS A 602 -43.21 -7.86 86.91
N THR A 603 -44.21 -8.70 86.66
CA THR A 603 -45.09 -9.25 87.71
C THR A 603 -44.33 -9.99 88.81
N ALA A 604 -43.32 -10.79 88.47
CA ALA A 604 -42.51 -11.51 89.45
C ALA A 604 -41.70 -10.57 90.37
N CYS A 605 -41.13 -9.48 89.83
CA CYS A 605 -40.41 -8.49 90.62
C CYS A 605 -41.35 -7.67 91.51
N ARG A 606 -42.56 -7.38 91.05
CA ARG A 606 -43.57 -6.64 91.83
C ARG A 606 -44.13 -7.46 93.00
N SER A 607 -44.18 -8.78 92.86
CA SER A 607 -44.66 -9.72 93.88
C SER A 607 -43.53 -10.27 94.78
N LEU A 608 -42.40 -9.57 94.89
CA LEU A 608 -41.28 -9.99 95.74
C LEU A 608 -41.73 -10.06 97.21
N GLY A 609 -41.69 -11.27 97.78
CA GLY A 609 -42.16 -11.56 99.14
C GLY A 609 -43.46 -12.36 99.19
N ASP A 610 -44.14 -12.53 98.06
CA ASP A 610 -45.41 -13.28 97.98
C ASP A 610 -45.20 -14.80 97.88
N VAL A 611 -44.01 -15.26 97.50
CA VAL A 611 -43.67 -16.70 97.41
C VAL A 611 -43.16 -17.21 98.76
N ALA A 612 -43.74 -18.31 99.25
CA ALA A 612 -43.33 -18.92 100.51
C ALA A 612 -41.91 -19.52 100.42
N GLN A 613 -41.11 -19.39 101.50
CA GLN A 613 -39.71 -19.88 101.50
C GLN A 613 -39.56 -21.37 101.16
N THR A 614 -40.57 -22.20 101.43
CA THR A 614 -40.58 -23.63 101.11
C THR A 614 -40.67 -23.92 99.60
N GLN A 615 -41.05 -22.93 98.79
CA GLN A 615 -41.16 -23.04 97.33
C GLN A 615 -39.91 -22.52 96.61
N ILE A 616 -38.95 -21.93 97.35
CA ILE A 616 -37.68 -21.47 96.78
C ILE A 616 -36.71 -22.65 96.76
N PRO A 617 -36.04 -22.93 95.61
CA PRO A 617 -35.06 -24.01 95.51
C PRO A 617 -34.04 -23.96 96.63
N THR A 618 -33.88 -25.08 97.34
CA THR A 618 -33.08 -25.12 98.58
C THR A 618 -31.61 -24.79 98.32
N GLU A 619 -31.12 -25.17 97.15
CA GLU A 619 -29.78 -24.88 96.64
C GLU A 619 -29.52 -23.37 96.60
N ILE A 620 -30.48 -22.59 96.09
CA ILE A 620 -30.40 -21.13 96.02
C ILE A 620 -30.66 -20.49 97.38
N ALA A 621 -31.67 -20.97 98.13
CA ALA A 621 -32.01 -20.40 99.44
C ALA A 621 -30.85 -20.52 100.45
N SER A 622 -30.07 -21.60 100.36
CA SER A 622 -28.94 -21.88 101.26
C SER A 622 -27.76 -20.91 101.11
N ASP A 623 -27.63 -20.24 99.95
CA ASP A 623 -26.57 -19.27 99.66
C ASP A 623 -26.72 -17.92 100.39
N PHE A 624 -27.88 -17.69 101.04
CA PHE A 624 -28.27 -16.39 101.58
C PHE A 624 -28.74 -16.47 103.03
N ARG A 625 -28.62 -15.36 103.76
CA ARG A 625 -29.12 -15.25 105.14
C ARG A 625 -30.65 -15.23 105.18
N SER A 626 -31.25 -14.56 104.21
CA SER A 626 -32.70 -14.49 104.01
C SER A 626 -32.98 -14.27 102.53
N VAL A 627 -34.06 -14.85 102.04
CA VAL A 627 -34.54 -14.73 100.66
C VAL A 627 -35.97 -14.22 100.65
N GLU A 628 -36.27 -13.32 99.72
CA GLU A 628 -37.61 -12.92 99.30
C GLU A 628 -37.76 -13.28 97.83
N ALA A 629 -38.86 -13.90 97.44
CA ALA A 629 -39.08 -14.29 96.06
C ALA A 629 -40.48 -13.87 95.59
N GLY A 630 -40.55 -13.55 94.31
CA GLY A 630 -41.79 -13.35 93.56
C GLY A 630 -41.71 -14.18 92.29
N SER A 631 -42.86 -14.60 91.75
CA SER A 631 -42.90 -15.49 90.60
C SER A 631 -43.97 -15.06 89.62
N ASN A 632 -43.70 -15.29 88.33
CA ASN A 632 -44.70 -15.33 87.29
C ASN A 632 -44.68 -16.72 86.63
N ASP A 633 -45.40 -16.89 85.52
CA ASP A 633 -45.58 -18.19 84.85
C ASP A 633 -44.31 -18.72 84.17
N ALA A 634 -43.25 -17.89 84.05
CA ALA A 634 -41.98 -18.27 83.42
C ALA A 634 -40.79 -18.21 84.40
N TYR A 635 -40.71 -17.16 85.22
CA TYR A 635 -39.57 -16.89 86.08
C TYR A 635 -39.98 -16.63 87.53
N MET A 636 -39.16 -17.18 88.43
CA MET A 636 -39.12 -16.82 89.84
C MET A 636 -37.90 -15.92 90.07
N VAL A 637 -38.15 -14.70 90.53
CA VAL A 637 -37.11 -13.73 90.86
C VAL A 637 -36.87 -13.77 92.37
N ILE A 638 -35.64 -14.11 92.77
CA ILE A 638 -35.26 -14.33 94.16
C ILE A 638 -34.25 -13.25 94.56
N LEU A 639 -34.61 -12.43 95.53
CA LEU A 639 -33.74 -11.44 96.15
C LEU A 639 -33.07 -12.03 97.40
N GLY A 640 -31.81 -12.40 97.26
CA GLY A 640 -30.99 -12.97 98.33
C GLY A 640 -30.19 -11.90 99.10
N LYS A 641 -30.38 -11.83 100.42
CA LYS A 641 -29.62 -10.94 101.32
C LYS A 641 -28.44 -11.70 101.94
N LYS A 642 -27.20 -11.25 101.70
CA LYS A 642 -25.99 -11.85 102.28
C LYS A 642 -25.57 -11.17 103.58
N LEU A 643 -24.92 -11.92 104.47
CA LEU A 643 -24.41 -11.41 105.75
C LEU A 643 -23.14 -10.55 105.55
N LEU A 644 -22.31 -10.92 104.55
CA LEU A 644 -21.13 -10.19 104.08
C LEU A 644 -21.12 -10.22 102.55
N GLY A 645 -21.14 -9.05 101.91
CA GLY A 645 -21.23 -8.88 100.44
C GLY A 645 -22.49 -8.12 99.97
N ARG A 646 -22.60 -7.86 98.66
CA ARG A 646 -23.80 -7.22 98.07
C ARG A 646 -24.95 -8.24 97.96
N ASN A 647 -26.18 -7.76 98.12
CA ASN A 647 -27.39 -8.54 97.81
C ASN A 647 -27.36 -9.01 96.36
N LYS A 648 -27.98 -10.16 96.08
CA LYS A 648 -28.06 -10.75 94.74
C LYS A 648 -29.51 -10.87 94.30
N VAL A 649 -29.74 -10.62 93.02
CA VAL A 649 -30.96 -11.04 92.33
C VAL A 649 -30.61 -12.32 91.59
N VAL A 650 -31.40 -13.36 91.79
CA VAL A 650 -31.31 -14.63 91.07
C VAL A 650 -32.59 -14.79 90.28
N ILE A 651 -32.47 -15.09 88.99
CA ILE A 651 -33.60 -15.40 88.12
C ILE A 651 -33.60 -16.89 87.90
N TYR A 652 -34.71 -17.51 88.27
CA TYR A 652 -34.90 -18.94 88.17
C TYR A 652 -36.00 -19.23 87.17
N ASP A 653 -35.71 -20.04 86.16
CA ASP A 653 -36.71 -20.53 85.21
C ASP A 653 -37.57 -21.57 85.91
N VAL A 654 -38.86 -21.27 86.03
CA VAL A 654 -39.81 -22.13 86.75
C VAL A 654 -40.11 -23.39 85.94
N GLN A 655 -40.03 -23.35 84.61
CA GLN A 655 -40.36 -24.47 83.73
C GLN A 655 -39.16 -25.37 83.49
N ALA A 656 -37.98 -24.78 83.28
CA ALA A 656 -36.73 -25.52 83.09
C ALA A 656 -36.06 -25.94 84.41
N GLU A 657 -36.60 -25.50 85.56
CA GLU A 657 -36.09 -25.76 86.91
C GLU A 657 -34.58 -25.48 87.05
N GLN A 658 -34.13 -24.33 86.54
CA GLN A 658 -32.73 -23.94 86.56
C GLN A 658 -32.54 -22.44 86.76
N GLU A 659 -31.37 -22.08 87.29
CA GLU A 659 -30.94 -20.67 87.37
C GLU A 659 -30.62 -20.15 85.96
N VAL A 660 -31.30 -19.09 85.55
CA VAL A 660 -31.09 -18.41 84.26
C VAL A 660 -29.95 -17.41 84.38
N ASP A 661 -29.96 -16.61 85.45
CA ASP A 661 -28.94 -15.60 85.69
C ASP A 661 -28.88 -15.17 87.17
N ARG A 662 -27.74 -14.61 87.58
CA ARG A 662 -27.47 -14.09 88.93
C ARG A 662 -26.51 -12.91 88.89
N TYR A 663 -27.02 -11.75 89.31
CA TYR A 663 -26.20 -10.52 89.39
C TYR A 663 -26.38 -9.78 90.71
N SER A 664 -25.56 -8.75 90.91
CA SER A 664 -25.52 -7.99 92.16
C SER A 664 -26.60 -6.91 92.17
N ALA A 665 -27.47 -6.90 93.19
CA ALA A 665 -28.55 -5.92 93.37
C ALA A 665 -28.06 -4.47 93.67
N GLY A 666 -26.78 -4.18 93.43
CA GLY A 666 -26.13 -2.91 93.76
C GLY A 666 -26.50 -1.74 92.85
N MET A 667 -27.16 -1.99 91.72
CA MET A 667 -27.57 -0.97 90.75
C MET A 667 -29.04 -0.55 90.91
N LEU A 668 -29.83 -1.29 91.70
CA LEU A 668 -31.27 -1.10 91.94
C LEU A 668 -31.62 0.02 92.96
N LYS A 669 -30.66 0.87 93.33
CA LYS A 669 -30.82 1.79 94.48
C LYS A 669 -31.45 3.15 94.15
N GLN A 670 -32.06 3.32 92.97
CA GLN A 670 -32.64 4.61 92.58
C GLN A 670 -34.10 4.61 92.11
N LEU A 671 -34.80 3.47 92.06
CA LEU A 671 -36.19 3.44 91.55
C LEU A 671 -37.25 2.73 92.43
N MET A 672 -36.89 2.09 93.55
CA MET A 672 -37.89 1.63 94.53
C MET A 672 -37.97 2.56 95.74
N GLY A 673 -38.66 3.68 95.56
CA GLY A 673 -39.27 4.40 96.67
C GLY A 673 -40.43 3.58 97.23
N ALA A 674 -40.47 3.44 98.55
CA ALA A 674 -41.45 2.70 99.35
C ALA A 674 -41.27 1.17 99.43
N TYR A 675 -40.35 0.76 100.32
CA TYR A 675 -40.63 -0.38 101.20
C TYR A 675 -40.66 0.13 102.65
N LYS A 676 -41.65 -0.35 103.40
CA LYS A 676 -41.71 -0.24 104.86
C LYS A 676 -40.64 -1.11 105.50
#